data_AF-W6UXJ2-F1
#
_entry.id   AF-W6UXJ2-F1
#
_cell.length_a   1.000
_cell.length_b   1.000
_cell.length_c   1.000
_cell.angle_alpha   90.00
_cell.angle_beta   90.00
_cell.angle_gamma   90.00
#
_symmetry.space_group_name_H-M   'P 1'
#
loop_
_entity.id
_entity.type
_entity.pdbx_description
1 polymer ?
#
loop_
_entity_poly.entity_id
_entity_poly.type
_entity_poly.pdbx_seq_one_letter_code
_entity_poly.pdbx_strand_id
1 'polypeptide(L)'
;VSGSGTSSIVLTGTLSNINTYLGTVANQPNYTPVANANGAVTLTMVTNDGGNTGTGGALSDSDTININITAVNDAPVVTTQSPTTINANSGQLVSSFRSSTDVDTGAVGGIAITNLSANGGGNWQFSTDGGSTWNSIGTVTTSSALLLRDVDRVRIAGSGNSGSLSYKAWDQTSGTFGNKADPGAGGGSSAFGTGTNTLSATHPAGVAGEPINLALTDPLADHFGATTVTVGGVRSGWSLNEGINNGDGTWTVQTNDPTALTVTTPTDFAGAVVLSVSMSWTNADGSTGNAFVADNVEAYAPGSPIFALSIDDNLTGSTGADTFVFAQPIGNNQIYNFDVAADKIDLIGFTGVTGYADLSITNDANGDALVNIGSGQTVTLKGVDAADLSEANFQFDVDPLTNNAGTLSIADGAIMPFGGSIHNSGTIELGSTGSATHLEILFRGATLTGGGQVQLSDSAQNVIFGGSADTVLTNVDNRISGAGQLGAGQMILVNAGLILASGVNSLVLDTGTHTITNSGVLESTGTGGMTVASVVDNSGHLWANGGDLHLLADVTGNGSATIDGDATLSFDGTAHTSVAFHGEGAGTLVIAQAEAAGSLVGILGLESDDMLTFGDLAFGANTQLSYNANASGAGGLLTVDDGVHRAEVNLLGHYSVNDFQATDGGEAGTQVSYHGESSGTLVGTMAADVISGGDGNDIIVGRGGEDTLSGGAGADVFAYFNVNEGGDHILDYNFAEGDTVDLSALLNANFVNGTSQVSDFVQLAQSGSDITVKVDVDGAANGTNFADVAVLANTGTSGTDLVRTWFGEADHTLTA
;
A
#
# COMPACT_ATOMS: atom_id res chain seq x y z
N VAL A 1 -80.69 1.29 -4.92
CA VAL A 1 -79.32 1.82 -4.74
C VAL A 1 -78.74 2.01 -6.12
N SER A 2 -78.30 3.21 -6.45
CA SER A 2 -77.52 3.49 -7.67
C SER A 2 -76.18 4.12 -7.28
N GLY A 3 -75.16 3.99 -8.14
CA GLY A 3 -73.82 4.55 -7.89
C GLY A 3 -72.90 3.70 -7.01
N SER A 4 -73.22 2.43 -6.75
CA SER A 4 -72.33 1.53 -5.99
C SER A 4 -70.96 1.38 -6.68
N GLY A 5 -69.87 1.44 -5.91
CA GLY A 5 -68.50 1.45 -6.43
C GLY A 5 -68.00 2.82 -6.91
N THR A 6 -68.79 3.89 -6.75
CA THR A 6 -68.39 5.26 -7.09
C THR A 6 -68.31 6.13 -5.83
N SER A 7 -67.86 7.39 -5.97
CA SER A 7 -67.76 8.35 -4.86
C SER A 7 -69.11 8.89 -4.36
N SER A 8 -70.24 8.54 -5.00
CA SER A 8 -71.58 8.95 -4.59
C SER A 8 -72.60 7.83 -4.80
N ILE A 9 -73.42 7.57 -3.79
CA ILE A 9 -74.52 6.61 -3.87
C ILE A 9 -75.86 7.33 -3.70
N VAL A 10 -76.87 6.91 -4.46
CA VAL A 10 -78.25 7.39 -4.29
C VAL A 10 -79.13 6.24 -3.79
N LEU A 11 -79.76 6.47 -2.64
CA LEU A 11 -80.72 5.57 -2.04
C LEU A 11 -82.13 6.10 -2.30
N THR A 12 -83.00 5.26 -2.87
CA THR A 12 -84.38 5.62 -3.17
C THR A 12 -85.29 4.54 -2.58
N GLY A 13 -86.30 4.96 -1.83
CA GLY A 13 -87.23 4.06 -1.15
C GLY A 13 -87.99 4.77 -0.05
N THR A 14 -88.79 4.03 0.72
CA THR A 14 -89.38 4.56 1.94
C THR A 14 -88.30 4.81 2.99
N LEU A 15 -88.51 5.78 3.88
CA LEU A 15 -87.57 6.08 4.97
C LEU A 15 -87.22 4.83 5.80
N SER A 16 -88.21 3.98 6.09
CA SER A 16 -87.99 2.72 6.81
C SER A 16 -87.08 1.75 6.05
N ASN A 17 -87.23 1.63 4.73
CA ASN A 17 -86.38 0.77 3.92
C ASN A 17 -84.96 1.32 3.79
N ILE A 18 -84.81 2.64 3.66
CA ILE A 18 -83.49 3.30 3.60
C ILE A 18 -82.75 3.12 4.94
N ASN A 19 -83.42 3.34 6.08
CA ASN A 19 -82.83 3.12 7.39
C ASN A 19 -82.45 1.65 7.63
N THR A 20 -83.30 0.71 7.17
CA THR A 20 -82.98 -0.73 7.23
C THR A 20 -81.77 -1.07 6.35
N TYR A 21 -81.69 -0.47 5.16
CA TYR A 21 -80.56 -0.65 4.24
C TYR A 21 -79.26 -0.13 4.86
N LEU A 22 -79.25 1.09 5.40
CA LEU A 22 -78.10 1.72 6.05
C LEU A 22 -77.70 1.01 7.35
N GLY A 23 -78.65 0.45 8.09
CA GLY A 23 -78.40 -0.32 9.32
C GLY A 23 -77.92 -1.77 9.09
N THR A 24 -77.93 -2.25 7.84
CA THR A 24 -77.46 -3.60 7.51
C THR A 24 -75.94 -3.59 7.28
N VAL A 25 -75.18 -4.32 8.09
CA VAL A 25 -73.70 -4.36 8.05
C VAL A 25 -73.16 -4.68 6.66
N ALA A 26 -73.77 -5.65 5.96
CA ALA A 26 -73.34 -6.04 4.61
C ALA A 26 -73.48 -4.93 3.54
N ASN A 27 -74.22 -3.86 3.83
CA ASN A 27 -74.43 -2.73 2.92
C ASN A 27 -73.57 -1.50 3.26
N GLN A 28 -72.76 -1.58 4.32
CA GLN A 28 -71.87 -0.49 4.71
C GLN A 28 -70.74 -0.33 3.68
N PRO A 29 -70.26 0.90 3.42
CA PRO A 29 -69.11 1.12 2.54
C PRO A 29 -67.85 0.40 3.07
N ASN A 30 -67.13 -0.28 2.19
CA ASN A 30 -65.81 -0.85 2.52
C ASN A 30 -64.70 0.08 2.01
N TYR A 31 -63.72 0.38 2.88
CA TYR A 31 -62.53 1.13 2.52
C TYR A 31 -61.38 0.16 2.30
N THR A 32 -60.92 0.04 1.06
CA THR A 32 -59.70 -0.69 0.72
C THR A 32 -58.59 0.33 0.51
N PRO A 33 -57.57 0.38 1.39
CA PRO A 33 -56.43 1.26 1.17
C PRO A 33 -55.66 0.85 -0.09
N VAL A 34 -54.92 1.80 -0.67
CA VAL A 34 -53.88 1.45 -1.64
C VAL A 34 -52.83 0.57 -0.94
N ALA A 35 -52.14 -0.28 -1.70
CA ALA A 35 -51.04 -1.09 -1.14
C ALA A 35 -50.05 -0.18 -0.39
N ASN A 36 -49.58 -0.66 0.77
CA ASN A 36 -48.60 -0.02 1.65
C ASN A 36 -49.05 1.32 2.27
N ALA A 37 -50.35 1.65 2.20
CA ALA A 37 -50.88 2.82 2.91
C ALA A 37 -50.82 2.61 4.43
N ASN A 38 -50.40 3.63 5.15
CA ASN A 38 -50.48 3.70 6.60
C ASN A 38 -50.87 5.12 7.05
N GLY A 39 -51.24 5.28 8.31
CA GLY A 39 -51.64 6.57 8.89
C GLY A 39 -53.15 6.82 8.87
N ALA A 40 -53.52 8.06 9.17
CA ALA A 40 -54.92 8.44 9.34
C ALA A 40 -55.54 8.90 8.01
N VAL A 41 -56.66 8.30 7.64
CA VAL A 41 -57.51 8.72 6.53
C VAL A 41 -58.80 9.27 7.11
N THR A 42 -59.13 10.52 6.80
CA THR A 42 -60.43 11.09 7.15
C THR A 42 -61.42 10.81 6.02
N LEU A 43 -62.40 9.95 6.28
CA LEU A 43 -63.52 9.71 5.39
C LEU A 43 -64.64 10.70 5.72
N THR A 44 -64.96 11.58 4.77
CA THR A 44 -66.08 12.52 4.87
C THR A 44 -67.27 12.01 4.09
N MET A 45 -68.40 11.83 4.77
CA MET A 45 -69.67 11.42 4.18
C MET A 45 -70.62 12.60 4.18
N VAL A 46 -70.98 13.08 2.99
CA VAL A 46 -72.01 14.11 2.81
C VAL A 46 -73.30 13.42 2.41
N THR A 47 -74.34 13.59 3.21
CA THR A 47 -75.69 13.10 2.91
C THR A 47 -76.57 14.27 2.50
N ASN A 48 -77.41 14.08 1.50
CA ASN A 48 -78.40 15.06 1.05
C ASN A 48 -79.74 14.35 0.91
N ASP A 49 -80.79 14.90 1.50
CA ASP A 49 -82.11 14.27 1.52
C ASP A 49 -82.94 14.52 0.25
N GLY A 50 -82.41 15.30 -0.70
CA GLY A 50 -83.05 15.69 -1.95
C GLY A 50 -84.32 16.52 -1.77
N GLY A 51 -84.57 17.03 -0.56
CA GLY A 51 -85.79 17.77 -0.19
C GLY A 51 -86.99 16.88 0.12
N ASN A 52 -86.74 15.58 0.34
CA ASN A 52 -87.80 14.58 0.55
C ASN A 52 -88.19 14.38 2.02
N THR A 53 -87.48 15.01 2.98
CA THR A 53 -87.77 14.93 4.42
C THR A 53 -87.70 16.28 5.12
N GLY A 54 -88.64 16.59 6.03
CA GLY A 54 -88.66 17.88 6.76
C GLY A 54 -89.26 19.06 5.97
N THR A 55 -89.13 20.28 6.50
CA THR A 55 -89.58 21.54 5.85
C THR A 55 -88.37 22.40 5.49
N GLY A 56 -88.24 22.85 4.23
CA GLY A 56 -87.18 23.80 3.84
C GLY A 56 -86.44 23.53 2.52
N GLY A 57 -86.82 22.52 1.73
CA GLY A 57 -86.07 22.11 0.53
C GLY A 57 -85.00 21.07 0.86
N ALA A 58 -84.06 20.82 -0.06
CA ALA A 58 -83.00 19.84 0.16
C ALA A 58 -82.02 20.30 1.24
N LEU A 59 -81.83 19.45 2.26
CA LEU A 59 -80.90 19.67 3.35
C LEU A 59 -79.74 18.68 3.23
N SER A 60 -78.57 19.06 3.74
CA SER A 60 -77.39 18.20 3.75
C SER A 60 -76.77 18.15 5.13
N ASP A 61 -76.20 17.00 5.45
CA ASP A 61 -75.40 16.77 6.65
C ASP A 61 -74.05 16.19 6.26
N SER A 62 -73.04 16.42 7.08
CA SER A 62 -71.67 15.96 6.82
C SER A 62 -71.09 15.32 8.08
N ASP A 63 -70.83 14.02 7.98
CA ASP A 63 -70.15 13.26 9.01
C ASP A 63 -68.71 12.96 8.59
N THR A 64 -67.82 12.84 9.57
CA THR A 64 -66.44 12.42 9.33
C THR A 64 -66.08 11.25 10.24
N ILE A 65 -65.31 10.30 9.71
CA ILE A 65 -64.69 9.24 10.51
C ILE A 65 -63.21 9.14 10.16
N ASN A 66 -62.39 9.00 11.19
CA ASN A 66 -60.97 8.72 11.02
C ASN A 66 -60.75 7.21 10.95
N ILE A 67 -60.15 6.76 9.86
CA ILE A 67 -59.67 5.39 9.66
C ILE A 67 -58.17 5.42 9.90
N ASN A 68 -57.71 4.76 10.98
CA ASN A 68 -56.29 4.61 11.25
C ASN A 68 -55.80 3.30 10.64
N ILE A 69 -54.94 3.38 9.64
CA ILE A 69 -54.32 2.20 9.02
C ILE A 69 -52.98 1.94 9.72
N THR A 70 -52.87 0.78 10.36
CA THR A 70 -51.62 0.33 10.98
C THR A 70 -50.66 -0.14 9.90
N ALA A 71 -49.42 0.35 9.92
CA ALA A 71 -48.35 -0.18 9.08
C ALA A 71 -48.13 -1.67 9.38
N VAL A 72 -47.83 -2.44 8.34
CA VAL A 72 -47.42 -3.84 8.40
C VAL A 72 -46.02 -3.88 7.81
N ASN A 73 -45.11 -4.64 8.42
CA ASN A 73 -43.77 -4.80 7.89
C ASN A 73 -43.84 -5.35 6.46
N ASP A 74 -42.97 -4.84 5.59
CA ASP A 74 -42.76 -5.32 4.24
C ASP A 74 -41.31 -5.74 4.10
N ALA A 75 -41.06 -6.99 3.71
CA ALA A 75 -39.72 -7.53 3.61
C ALA A 75 -38.84 -6.73 2.63
N PRO A 76 -37.54 -6.58 2.92
CA PRO A 76 -36.64 -5.82 2.07
C PRO A 76 -36.45 -6.51 0.73
N VAL A 77 -36.41 -5.71 -0.34
CA VAL A 77 -36.24 -6.17 -1.72
C VAL A 77 -34.82 -5.88 -2.18
N VAL A 78 -34.17 -6.91 -2.73
CA VAL A 78 -32.83 -6.78 -3.30
C VAL A 78 -32.84 -5.86 -4.52
N THR A 79 -31.86 -4.97 -4.60
CA THR A 79 -31.60 -4.12 -5.76
C THR A 79 -30.30 -4.51 -6.43
N THR A 80 -30.06 -4.01 -7.65
CA THR A 80 -28.77 -4.22 -8.33
C THR A 80 -27.63 -3.60 -7.52
N GLN A 81 -26.53 -4.32 -7.35
CA GLN A 81 -25.36 -3.88 -6.61
C GLN A 81 -24.18 -3.67 -7.57
N SER A 82 -23.32 -2.69 -7.29
CA SER A 82 -21.96 -2.72 -7.83
C SER A 82 -21.15 -3.76 -7.05
N PRO A 83 -20.48 -4.71 -7.71
CA PRO A 83 -19.59 -5.64 -7.06
C PRO A 83 -18.55 -4.93 -6.19
N THR A 84 -18.27 -5.50 -5.02
CA THR A 84 -17.27 -4.98 -4.10
C THR A 84 -16.40 -6.11 -3.59
N THR A 85 -15.09 -5.92 -3.59
CA THR A 85 -14.14 -6.82 -2.92
C THR A 85 -14.29 -6.70 -1.41
N ILE A 86 -14.47 -7.83 -0.71
CA ILE A 86 -14.40 -7.84 0.76
C ILE A 86 -12.93 -7.73 1.18
N ASN A 87 -12.53 -6.52 1.53
CA ASN A 87 -11.17 -6.14 1.92
C ASN A 87 -10.64 -7.02 3.07
N ALA A 88 -9.43 -7.56 2.86
CA ALA A 88 -8.68 -8.29 3.87
C ALA A 88 -8.09 -7.34 4.92
N ASN A 89 -8.16 -7.74 6.19
CA ASN A 89 -7.61 -7.06 7.38
C ASN A 89 -8.40 -5.88 7.97
N SER A 90 -8.80 -4.84 7.21
CA SER A 90 -9.59 -3.71 7.77
C SER A 90 -11.09 -4.00 7.86
N GLY A 91 -11.54 -4.95 7.02
CA GLY A 91 -12.89 -5.45 6.94
C GLY A 91 -13.93 -4.45 6.42
N GLN A 92 -14.85 -4.99 5.64
CA GLN A 92 -15.80 -4.23 4.86
C GLN A 92 -17.10 -3.97 5.62
N LEU A 93 -17.58 -2.74 5.57
CA LEU A 93 -18.85 -2.32 6.19
C LEU A 93 -20.03 -2.95 5.44
N VAL A 94 -20.99 -3.54 6.15
CA VAL A 94 -22.16 -4.19 5.53
C VAL A 94 -22.91 -3.23 4.61
N SER A 95 -23.07 -1.96 5.00
CA SER A 95 -23.76 -0.97 4.17
C SER A 95 -23.05 -0.62 2.86
N SER A 96 -21.75 -0.92 2.74
CA SER A 96 -21.01 -0.66 1.50
C SER A 96 -21.31 -1.67 0.39
N PHE A 97 -21.83 -2.85 0.75
CA PHE A 97 -22.14 -3.91 -0.21
C PHE A 97 -23.59 -4.38 -0.16
N ARG A 98 -24.34 -4.18 0.93
CA ARG A 98 -25.75 -4.56 0.95
C ARG A 98 -26.55 -3.67 -0.02
N SER A 99 -27.06 -4.26 -1.11
CA SER A 99 -28.03 -3.62 -2.01
C SER A 99 -29.46 -4.12 -1.78
N SER A 100 -30.23 -3.35 -1.02
CA SER A 100 -31.66 -3.59 -0.84
C SER A 100 -32.40 -2.30 -0.52
N THR A 101 -33.65 -2.23 -0.95
CA THR A 101 -34.59 -1.18 -0.57
C THR A 101 -35.72 -1.76 0.27
N ASP A 102 -36.24 -0.94 1.15
CA ASP A 102 -37.38 -1.26 1.99
C ASP A 102 -38.43 -0.17 1.85
N VAL A 103 -39.70 -0.56 1.76
CA VAL A 103 -40.82 0.38 1.61
C VAL A 103 -41.28 0.94 2.96
N ASP A 104 -40.87 0.32 4.07
CA ASP A 104 -41.18 0.78 5.41
C ASP A 104 -40.46 2.09 5.75
N THR A 105 -41.21 3.02 6.33
CA THR A 105 -40.67 4.33 6.71
C THR A 105 -39.74 4.19 7.91
N GLY A 106 -38.45 4.52 7.71
CA GLY A 106 -37.43 4.41 8.76
C GLY A 106 -36.89 3.00 8.97
N ALA A 107 -37.11 2.08 8.00
CA ALA A 107 -36.48 0.77 7.98
C ALA A 107 -34.95 0.89 8.10
N VAL A 108 -34.36 -0.01 8.88
CA VAL A 108 -32.92 -0.08 9.10
C VAL A 108 -32.35 -1.28 8.34
N GLY A 109 -31.25 -1.06 7.61
CA GLY A 109 -30.66 -2.10 6.78
C GLY A 109 -29.79 -3.09 7.54
N GLY A 110 -29.74 -4.32 7.05
CA GLY A 110 -28.83 -5.36 7.50
C GLY A 110 -28.84 -6.55 6.55
N ILE A 111 -28.07 -7.58 6.90
CA ILE A 111 -27.95 -8.82 6.15
C ILE A 111 -28.09 -10.04 7.06
N ALA A 112 -28.57 -11.14 6.48
CA ALA A 112 -28.50 -12.48 7.05
C ALA A 112 -27.57 -13.34 6.20
N ILE A 113 -26.36 -13.63 6.69
CA ILE A 113 -25.34 -14.42 5.96
C ILE A 113 -25.74 -15.90 5.99
N THR A 114 -26.08 -16.45 4.83
CA THR A 114 -26.65 -17.81 4.67
C THR A 114 -25.64 -18.84 4.19
N ASN A 115 -24.55 -18.42 3.53
CA ASN A 115 -23.50 -19.32 3.08
C ASN A 115 -22.15 -18.60 3.07
N LEU A 116 -21.07 -19.35 3.29
CA LEU A 116 -19.69 -18.90 3.22
C LEU A 116 -18.85 -19.98 2.56
N SER A 117 -17.99 -19.58 1.65
CA SER A 117 -16.84 -20.38 1.22
C SER A 117 -15.57 -19.62 1.53
N ALA A 118 -14.53 -20.32 1.93
CA ALA A 118 -13.20 -19.75 2.11
C ALA A 118 -12.20 -20.66 1.42
N ASN A 119 -11.32 -20.05 0.65
CA ASN A 119 -10.28 -20.71 -0.10
C ASN A 119 -8.94 -20.57 0.63
N GLY A 120 -7.93 -21.38 0.29
CA GLY A 120 -6.55 -21.22 0.79
C GLY A 120 -6.34 -21.16 2.31
N GLY A 121 -7.26 -21.67 3.13
CA GLY A 121 -7.18 -21.61 4.61
C GLY A 121 -7.73 -20.32 5.24
N GLY A 122 -8.49 -19.51 4.49
CA GLY A 122 -9.16 -18.32 4.99
C GLY A 122 -10.21 -18.58 6.07
N ASN A 123 -10.41 -17.61 6.97
CA ASN A 123 -11.42 -17.65 8.02
C ASN A 123 -12.27 -16.36 8.00
N TRP A 124 -13.56 -16.52 7.78
CA TRP A 124 -14.51 -15.41 7.83
C TRP A 124 -14.76 -14.92 9.25
N GLN A 125 -14.63 -13.61 9.43
CA GLN A 125 -14.80 -12.91 10.69
C GLN A 125 -15.75 -11.73 10.55
N PHE A 126 -16.36 -11.34 11.67
CA PHE A 126 -17.22 -10.16 11.76
C PHE A 126 -16.87 -9.32 12.99
N SER A 127 -17.20 -8.04 12.91
CA SER A 127 -17.07 -7.09 14.01
C SER A 127 -18.35 -6.28 14.16
N THR A 128 -18.79 -6.11 15.41
CA THR A 128 -19.96 -5.30 15.80
C THR A 128 -19.57 -4.03 16.55
N ASP A 129 -18.26 -3.74 16.66
CA ASP A 129 -17.66 -2.65 17.43
C ASP A 129 -16.71 -1.78 16.60
N GLY A 130 -17.01 -1.66 15.30
CA GLY A 130 -16.29 -0.79 14.37
C GLY A 130 -14.94 -1.34 13.88
N GLY A 131 -14.65 -2.62 14.12
CA GLY A 131 -13.39 -3.27 13.73
C GLY A 131 -12.39 -3.43 14.88
N SER A 132 -12.76 -3.07 16.11
CA SER A 132 -11.89 -3.16 17.29
C SER A 132 -11.70 -4.62 17.73
N THR A 133 -12.76 -5.44 17.66
CA THR A 133 -12.70 -6.88 17.91
C THR A 133 -13.29 -7.68 16.74
N TRP A 134 -12.67 -8.82 16.44
CA TRP A 134 -13.05 -9.69 15.33
C TRP A 134 -13.41 -11.09 15.84
N ASN A 135 -14.62 -11.53 15.51
CA ASN A 135 -15.18 -12.81 15.92
C ASN A 135 -15.32 -13.72 14.69
N SER A 136 -15.03 -15.01 14.84
CA SER A 136 -15.28 -15.98 13.77
C SER A 136 -16.78 -16.13 13.48
N ILE A 137 -17.18 -16.10 12.20
CA ILE A 137 -18.58 -16.34 11.81
C ILE A 137 -18.97 -17.81 12.02
N GLY A 138 -18.03 -18.73 11.77
CA GLY A 138 -18.25 -20.16 11.82
C GLY A 138 -19.27 -20.64 10.76
N THR A 139 -19.80 -21.85 10.94
CA THR A 139 -20.75 -22.43 9.98
C THR A 139 -22.08 -21.67 9.95
N VAL A 140 -22.51 -21.22 8.78
CA VAL A 140 -23.84 -20.65 8.51
C VAL A 140 -24.57 -21.51 7.49
N THR A 141 -25.90 -21.45 7.52
CA THR A 141 -26.76 -22.14 6.55
C THR A 141 -27.99 -21.28 6.25
N THR A 142 -28.77 -21.66 5.25
CA THR A 142 -30.06 -21.01 4.94
C THR A 142 -31.09 -21.09 6.08
N SER A 143 -30.90 -21.98 7.06
CA SER A 143 -31.73 -22.08 8.28
C SER A 143 -31.00 -21.63 9.56
N SER A 144 -29.76 -21.15 9.44
CA SER A 144 -28.93 -20.67 10.56
C SER A 144 -27.96 -19.62 10.04
N ALA A 145 -28.51 -18.45 9.76
CA ALA A 145 -27.82 -17.33 9.14
C ALA A 145 -27.37 -16.29 10.17
N LEU A 146 -26.13 -15.80 10.07
CA LEU A 146 -25.63 -14.75 10.97
C LEU A 146 -26.23 -13.39 10.59
N LEU A 147 -26.81 -12.69 11.56
CA LEU A 147 -27.43 -11.38 11.36
C LEU A 147 -26.42 -10.25 11.63
N LEU A 148 -26.23 -9.36 10.67
CA LEU A 148 -25.37 -8.18 10.79
C LEU A 148 -26.10 -6.93 10.32
N ARG A 149 -25.87 -5.82 10.99
CA ARG A 149 -26.41 -4.51 10.66
C ARG A 149 -25.50 -3.81 9.67
N ASP A 150 -26.02 -2.77 9.06
CA ASP A 150 -25.28 -1.86 8.18
C ASP A 150 -23.98 -1.28 8.73
N VAL A 151 -23.91 -1.11 10.05
CA VAL A 151 -22.74 -0.56 10.74
C VAL A 151 -21.71 -1.62 11.15
N ASP A 152 -22.06 -2.90 11.02
CA ASP A 152 -21.18 -4.01 11.34
C ASP A 152 -20.22 -4.27 10.16
N ARG A 153 -19.11 -4.96 10.42
CA ARG A 153 -18.08 -5.24 9.41
C ARG A 153 -17.86 -6.73 9.22
N VAL A 154 -17.45 -7.13 8.02
CA VAL A 154 -17.08 -8.49 7.66
C VAL A 154 -15.71 -8.50 7.00
N ARG A 155 -14.87 -9.49 7.31
CA ARG A 155 -13.60 -9.74 6.61
C ARG A 155 -13.34 -11.23 6.46
N ILE A 156 -12.47 -11.58 5.52
CA ILE A 156 -11.77 -12.86 5.51
C ILE A 156 -10.35 -12.62 6.05
N ALA A 157 -9.87 -13.50 6.92
CA ALA A 157 -8.54 -13.40 7.54
C ALA A 157 -7.78 -14.72 7.39
N GLY A 158 -6.45 -14.67 7.23
CA GLY A 158 -5.58 -15.84 7.07
C GLY A 158 -4.75 -15.77 5.78
N SER A 159 -4.09 -16.87 5.42
CA SER A 159 -3.31 -16.97 4.18
C SER A 159 -4.18 -16.99 2.92
N GLY A 160 -5.43 -17.46 3.04
CA GLY A 160 -6.42 -17.39 1.97
C GLY A 160 -7.34 -16.21 2.15
N ASN A 161 -7.21 -15.19 1.30
CA ASN A 161 -8.05 -13.98 1.33
C ASN A 161 -9.15 -13.98 0.26
N SER A 162 -9.49 -15.14 -0.29
CA SER A 162 -10.54 -15.31 -1.28
C SER A 162 -11.62 -16.28 -0.81
N GLY A 163 -12.84 -16.07 -1.29
CA GLY A 163 -14.00 -16.84 -0.90
C GLY A 163 -15.29 -16.15 -1.30
N SER A 164 -16.42 -16.79 -1.03
CA SER A 164 -17.74 -16.25 -1.31
C SER A 164 -18.59 -16.09 -0.06
N LEU A 165 -19.42 -15.05 -0.05
CA LEU A 165 -20.38 -14.76 1.01
C LEU A 165 -21.77 -14.61 0.41
N SER A 166 -22.68 -15.51 0.76
CA SER A 166 -24.09 -15.39 0.38
C SER A 166 -24.93 -14.83 1.52
N TYR A 167 -25.84 -13.92 1.21
CA TYR A 167 -26.73 -13.31 2.19
C TYR A 167 -28.14 -12.98 1.64
N LYS A 168 -29.09 -12.84 2.56
CA LYS A 168 -30.40 -12.22 2.33
C LYS A 168 -30.45 -10.82 2.95
N ALA A 169 -31.19 -9.91 2.35
CA ALA A 169 -31.47 -8.61 2.96
C ALA A 169 -32.30 -8.78 4.24
N TRP A 170 -32.02 -7.96 5.25
CA TRP A 170 -32.67 -7.99 6.56
C TRP A 170 -33.02 -6.57 7.01
N ASP A 171 -34.25 -6.33 7.45
CA ASP A 171 -34.79 -5.02 7.86
C ASP A 171 -34.76 -4.77 9.38
N GLN A 172 -34.23 -5.75 10.13
CA GLN A 172 -34.13 -5.76 11.59
C GLN A 172 -35.44 -5.73 12.38
N THR A 173 -36.59 -5.93 11.75
CA THR A 173 -37.88 -5.98 12.46
C THR A 173 -38.06 -7.24 13.32
N SER A 174 -37.28 -8.27 13.06
CA SER A 174 -37.10 -9.43 13.94
C SER A 174 -35.66 -9.97 13.89
N GLY A 175 -35.23 -10.66 14.94
CA GLY A 175 -33.86 -11.16 15.07
C GLY A 175 -32.94 -10.22 15.87
N THR A 176 -31.75 -10.69 16.22
CA THR A 176 -30.76 -9.92 17.00
C THR A 176 -29.42 -9.99 16.28
N PHE A 177 -28.80 -8.84 16.02
CA PHE A 177 -27.49 -8.77 15.38
C PHE A 177 -26.43 -9.53 16.19
N GLY A 178 -25.43 -10.09 15.51
CA GLY A 178 -24.41 -10.96 16.11
C GLY A 178 -24.87 -12.39 16.43
N ASN A 179 -26.18 -12.67 16.38
CA ASN A 179 -26.73 -14.00 16.57
C ASN A 179 -27.14 -14.64 15.22
N LYS A 180 -27.31 -15.97 15.23
CA LYS A 180 -27.85 -16.72 14.10
C LYS A 180 -29.38 -16.85 14.22
N ALA A 181 -30.08 -16.70 13.10
CA ALA A 181 -31.53 -16.89 12.98
C ALA A 181 -31.85 -17.76 11.76
N ASP A 182 -33.10 -18.21 11.65
CA ASP A 182 -33.62 -18.86 10.44
C ASP A 182 -34.38 -17.82 9.60
N PRO A 183 -33.83 -17.37 8.45
CA PRO A 183 -34.51 -16.43 7.57
C PRO A 183 -35.70 -17.02 6.81
N GLY A 184 -35.79 -18.35 6.71
CA GLY A 184 -36.75 -19.04 5.86
C GLY A 184 -36.74 -18.57 4.40
N ALA A 185 -37.89 -18.70 3.73
CA ALA A 185 -38.06 -18.24 2.36
C ALA A 185 -38.02 -16.70 2.22
N GLY A 186 -38.35 -15.96 3.29
CA GLY A 186 -38.48 -14.50 3.26
C GLY A 186 -39.74 -14.00 2.56
N GLY A 187 -39.85 -12.67 2.38
CA GLY A 187 -40.95 -12.00 1.69
C GLY A 187 -42.18 -11.71 2.56
N GLY A 188 -43.15 -10.98 1.99
CA GLY A 188 -44.35 -10.56 2.70
C GLY A 188 -44.00 -9.73 3.93
N SER A 189 -44.51 -10.10 5.11
CA SER A 189 -44.20 -9.42 6.37
C SER A 189 -43.01 -9.98 7.13
N SER A 190 -42.17 -10.80 6.48
CA SER A 190 -40.92 -11.29 7.06
C SER A 190 -39.92 -10.15 7.22
N ALA A 191 -39.02 -10.26 8.20
CA ALA A 191 -37.88 -9.35 8.32
C ALA A 191 -36.82 -9.57 7.22
N PHE A 192 -36.98 -10.61 6.40
CA PHE A 192 -35.98 -11.10 5.46
C PHE A 192 -36.51 -11.08 4.03
N GLY A 193 -35.68 -10.64 3.09
CA GLY A 193 -35.98 -10.67 1.67
C GLY A 193 -36.04 -12.08 1.07
N THR A 194 -36.66 -12.22 -0.10
CA THR A 194 -36.74 -13.50 -0.84
C THR A 194 -35.48 -13.81 -1.64
N GLY A 195 -34.86 -12.79 -2.23
CA GLY A 195 -33.65 -12.93 -3.04
C GLY A 195 -32.41 -13.23 -2.21
N THR A 196 -31.44 -13.91 -2.84
CA THR A 196 -30.12 -14.18 -2.26
C THR A 196 -29.06 -13.48 -3.10
N ASN A 197 -28.11 -12.81 -2.46
CA ASN A 197 -26.94 -12.21 -3.08
C ASN A 197 -25.70 -13.00 -2.68
N THR A 198 -24.82 -13.28 -3.62
CA THR A 198 -23.50 -13.84 -3.35
C THR A 198 -22.43 -12.84 -3.75
N LEU A 199 -21.49 -12.56 -2.87
CA LEU A 199 -20.30 -11.78 -3.15
C LEU A 199 -19.13 -12.73 -3.30
N SER A 200 -18.31 -12.55 -4.32
CA SER A 200 -17.05 -13.29 -4.50
C SER A 200 -16.00 -12.41 -5.16
N ALA A 201 -14.76 -12.87 -5.10
CA ALA A 201 -13.67 -12.30 -5.88
C ALA A 201 -12.97 -13.42 -6.66
N THR A 202 -12.63 -13.13 -7.90
CA THR A 202 -11.85 -13.99 -8.79
C THR A 202 -10.59 -13.23 -9.19
N HIS A 203 -9.53 -13.98 -9.52
CA HIS A 203 -8.27 -13.43 -10.00
C HIS A 203 -7.93 -14.17 -11.30
N PRO A 204 -8.38 -13.67 -12.46
CA PRO A 204 -7.94 -14.17 -13.74
C PRO A 204 -6.59 -13.59 -14.13
N ALA A 205 -5.66 -14.45 -14.51
CA ALA A 205 -4.38 -14.05 -15.09
C ALA A 205 -4.22 -14.65 -16.48
N GLY A 206 -3.64 -13.90 -17.40
CA GLY A 206 -3.28 -14.44 -18.70
C GLY A 206 -2.47 -13.50 -19.57
N VAL A 207 -2.45 -13.75 -20.88
CA VAL A 207 -1.61 -13.02 -21.83
C VAL A 207 -2.40 -11.95 -22.57
N ALA A 208 -1.82 -10.77 -22.69
CA ALA A 208 -2.42 -9.66 -23.40
C ALA A 208 -2.63 -9.96 -24.89
N GLY A 209 -3.78 -9.59 -25.44
CA GLY A 209 -4.16 -9.94 -26.81
C GLY A 209 -4.78 -11.33 -26.97
N GLU A 210 -4.74 -12.18 -25.93
CA GLU A 210 -5.32 -13.51 -25.93
C GLU A 210 -6.58 -13.57 -25.06
N PRO A 211 -7.46 -14.59 -25.24
CA PRO A 211 -8.60 -14.79 -24.34
C PRO A 211 -8.15 -15.18 -22.93
N ILE A 212 -8.56 -14.41 -21.93
CA ILE A 212 -8.36 -14.67 -20.51
C ILE A 212 -9.69 -15.15 -19.91
N ASN A 213 -9.74 -16.34 -19.33
CA ASN A 213 -10.96 -16.89 -18.74
C ASN A 213 -11.32 -16.12 -17.46
N LEU A 214 -12.56 -15.61 -17.36
CA LEU A 214 -13.01 -14.81 -16.21
C LEU A 214 -13.22 -15.63 -14.92
N ALA A 215 -13.03 -16.94 -14.98
CA ALA A 215 -13.17 -17.87 -13.86
C ALA A 215 -14.52 -17.79 -13.13
N LEU A 216 -15.56 -17.36 -13.86
CA LEU A 216 -16.90 -17.27 -13.31
C LEU A 216 -17.44 -18.67 -13.04
N THR A 217 -18.08 -18.83 -11.90
CA THR A 217 -18.74 -20.10 -11.55
C THR A 217 -20.16 -20.12 -12.07
N ASP A 218 -20.62 -21.28 -12.54
CA ASP A 218 -22.05 -21.51 -12.73
C ASP A 218 -22.77 -21.43 -11.37
N PRO A 219 -23.73 -20.51 -11.19
CA PRO A 219 -24.36 -20.25 -9.91
C PRO A 219 -25.27 -21.38 -9.40
N LEU A 220 -25.51 -22.47 -10.16
CA LEU A 220 -25.98 -23.80 -9.75
C LEU A 220 -26.51 -24.57 -10.98
N ALA A 221 -26.21 -25.87 -11.10
CA ALA A 221 -26.66 -26.72 -12.21
C ALA A 221 -28.19 -26.84 -12.45
N ASP A 222 -29.02 -26.33 -11.52
CA ASP A 222 -30.49 -26.46 -11.53
C ASP A 222 -31.23 -25.10 -11.73
N HIS A 223 -30.56 -24.03 -12.18
CA HIS A 223 -31.25 -22.77 -12.52
C HIS A 223 -32.10 -22.89 -13.80
N PHE A 224 -33.17 -22.09 -13.91
CA PHE A 224 -34.06 -22.11 -15.07
C PHE A 224 -33.68 -21.03 -16.10
N GLY A 225 -33.36 -21.44 -17.33
CA GLY A 225 -33.03 -20.53 -18.43
C GLY A 225 -31.60 -19.98 -18.36
N ALA A 226 -31.30 -19.02 -19.23
CA ALA A 226 -29.98 -18.41 -19.31
C ALA A 226 -29.72 -17.44 -18.14
N THR A 227 -28.46 -17.40 -17.70
CA THR A 227 -27.96 -16.41 -16.75
C THR A 227 -27.67 -15.10 -17.46
N THR A 228 -28.15 -13.99 -16.89
CA THR A 228 -27.78 -12.66 -17.33
C THR A 228 -26.48 -12.26 -16.66
N VAL A 229 -25.43 -12.00 -17.43
CA VAL A 229 -24.15 -11.51 -16.93
C VAL A 229 -23.94 -10.08 -17.42
N THR A 230 -23.69 -9.16 -16.50
CA THR A 230 -23.30 -7.79 -16.80
C THR A 230 -21.87 -7.59 -16.33
N VAL A 231 -20.95 -7.27 -17.24
CA VAL A 231 -19.54 -7.00 -16.94
C VAL A 231 -19.30 -5.50 -17.09
N GLY A 232 -19.01 -4.82 -15.99
CA GLY A 232 -18.65 -3.40 -15.93
C GLY A 232 -17.14 -3.19 -15.76
N GLY A 233 -16.67 -1.99 -16.10
CA GLY A 233 -15.24 -1.64 -16.03
C GLY A 233 -14.43 -2.12 -17.24
N VAL A 234 -15.09 -2.64 -18.28
CA VAL A 234 -14.43 -3.10 -19.51
C VAL A 234 -13.86 -1.89 -20.24
N ARG A 235 -12.53 -1.83 -20.35
CA ARG A 235 -11.82 -0.69 -20.93
C ARG A 235 -12.03 -0.59 -22.44
N SER A 236 -11.76 0.59 -23.00
CA SER A 236 -11.75 0.80 -24.45
C SER A 236 -10.75 -0.15 -25.11
N GLY A 237 -11.16 -0.79 -26.21
CA GLY A 237 -10.34 -1.77 -26.94
C GLY A 237 -10.42 -3.20 -26.40
N TRP A 238 -10.99 -3.43 -25.22
CA TRP A 238 -11.23 -4.77 -24.69
C TRP A 238 -12.50 -5.36 -25.30
N SER A 239 -12.57 -6.70 -25.36
CA SER A 239 -13.74 -7.43 -25.88
C SER A 239 -14.04 -8.68 -25.06
N LEU A 240 -15.32 -9.05 -24.98
CA LEU A 240 -15.74 -10.36 -24.49
C LEU A 240 -15.96 -11.31 -25.67
N ASN A 241 -15.79 -12.61 -25.46
CA ASN A 241 -16.08 -13.63 -26.49
C ASN A 241 -17.56 -13.67 -26.89
N GLU A 242 -18.45 -13.24 -25.99
CA GLU A 242 -19.90 -13.17 -26.23
C GLU A 242 -20.51 -11.89 -25.63
N GLY A 243 -21.73 -11.56 -26.07
CA GLY A 243 -22.52 -10.45 -25.52
C GLY A 243 -22.52 -9.16 -26.34
N ILE A 244 -23.11 -8.12 -25.76
CA ILE A 244 -23.33 -6.81 -26.37
C ILE A 244 -22.59 -5.75 -25.56
N ASN A 245 -21.73 -4.97 -26.22
CA ASN A 245 -21.14 -3.76 -25.65
C ASN A 245 -22.18 -2.64 -25.61
N ASN A 246 -22.48 -2.11 -24.43
CA ASN A 246 -23.49 -1.07 -24.23
C ASN A 246 -22.97 0.35 -24.51
N GLY A 247 -21.66 0.52 -24.76
CA GLY A 247 -21.03 1.79 -25.11
C GLY A 247 -20.66 2.69 -23.92
N ASP A 248 -20.86 2.22 -22.69
CA ASP A 248 -20.60 2.94 -21.44
C ASP A 248 -19.55 2.22 -20.55
N GLY A 249 -18.79 1.29 -21.12
CA GLY A 249 -17.85 0.43 -20.39
C GLY A 249 -18.51 -0.80 -19.74
N THR A 250 -19.79 -1.05 -20.04
CA THR A 250 -20.50 -2.27 -19.65
C THR A 250 -20.80 -3.17 -20.83
N TRP A 251 -20.84 -4.48 -20.58
CA TRP A 251 -21.28 -5.51 -21.50
C TRP A 251 -22.38 -6.34 -20.88
N THR A 252 -23.36 -6.75 -21.69
CA THR A 252 -24.43 -7.66 -21.27
C THR A 252 -24.37 -8.95 -22.07
N VAL A 253 -24.31 -10.09 -21.37
CA VAL A 253 -24.27 -11.44 -21.92
C VAL A 253 -25.48 -12.24 -21.41
N GLN A 254 -26.03 -13.08 -22.27
CA GLN A 254 -27.03 -14.10 -21.92
C GLN A 254 -26.40 -15.45 -22.21
N THR A 255 -26.03 -16.21 -21.17
CA THR A 255 -25.31 -17.48 -21.35
C THR A 255 -25.87 -18.57 -20.43
N ASN A 256 -25.80 -19.82 -20.88
CA ASN A 256 -26.05 -21.00 -20.03
C ASN A 256 -24.75 -21.57 -19.45
N ASP A 257 -23.60 -21.03 -19.86
CA ASP A 257 -22.29 -21.43 -19.38
C ASP A 257 -21.44 -20.18 -19.09
N PRO A 258 -21.62 -19.58 -17.90
CA PRO A 258 -20.78 -18.46 -17.46
C PRO A 258 -19.29 -18.82 -17.37
N THR A 259 -18.95 -20.10 -17.21
CA THR A 259 -17.57 -20.58 -17.00
C THR A 259 -16.70 -20.49 -18.26
N ALA A 260 -17.34 -20.39 -19.43
CA ALA A 260 -16.68 -20.21 -20.72
C ALA A 260 -16.48 -18.73 -21.12
N LEU A 261 -16.89 -17.77 -20.29
CA LEU A 261 -16.71 -16.36 -20.61
C LEU A 261 -15.25 -15.94 -20.48
N THR A 262 -14.76 -15.26 -21.51
CA THR A 262 -13.39 -14.76 -21.57
C THR A 262 -13.39 -13.28 -21.92
N VAL A 263 -12.36 -12.58 -21.46
CA VAL A 263 -12.04 -11.22 -21.89
C VAL A 263 -10.73 -11.20 -22.66
N THR A 264 -10.65 -10.40 -23.71
CA THR A 264 -9.43 -10.18 -24.49
C THR A 264 -9.05 -8.71 -24.43
N THR A 265 -7.85 -8.44 -23.94
CA THR A 265 -7.24 -7.11 -23.87
C THR A 265 -6.50 -6.78 -25.19
N PRO A 266 -6.17 -5.52 -25.47
CA PRO A 266 -5.22 -5.17 -26.53
C PRO A 266 -3.84 -5.81 -26.29
N THR A 267 -3.14 -6.20 -27.37
CA THR A 267 -1.82 -6.86 -27.30
C THR A 267 -0.72 -6.02 -26.63
N ASP A 268 -0.88 -4.70 -26.62
CA ASP A 268 0.03 -3.73 -26.03
C ASP A 268 -0.35 -3.32 -24.59
N PHE A 269 -1.44 -3.87 -24.05
CA PHE A 269 -1.82 -3.67 -22.66
C PHE A 269 -1.04 -4.64 -21.76
N ALA A 270 -0.41 -4.14 -20.70
CA ALA A 270 0.10 -4.95 -19.61
C ALA A 270 -0.35 -4.34 -18.28
N GLY A 271 -0.73 -5.18 -17.32
CA GLY A 271 -1.16 -4.74 -15.99
C GLY A 271 -2.44 -5.42 -15.52
N ALA A 272 -3.08 -4.87 -14.50
CA ALA A 272 -4.24 -5.47 -13.83
C ALA A 272 -5.42 -4.50 -13.71
N VAL A 273 -6.64 -5.02 -13.82
CA VAL A 273 -7.89 -4.27 -13.74
C VAL A 273 -8.96 -5.07 -13.01
N VAL A 274 -9.67 -4.44 -12.07
CA VAL A 274 -10.86 -5.03 -11.48
C VAL A 274 -12.06 -4.80 -12.39
N LEU A 275 -12.63 -5.87 -12.93
CA LEU A 275 -13.93 -5.87 -13.59
C LEU A 275 -15.03 -6.11 -12.56
N SER A 276 -16.16 -5.45 -12.77
CA SER A 276 -17.35 -5.59 -11.95
C SER A 276 -18.34 -6.51 -12.64
N VAL A 277 -18.41 -7.78 -12.24
CA VAL A 277 -19.35 -8.75 -12.82
C VAL A 277 -20.59 -8.89 -11.94
N SER A 278 -21.77 -8.73 -12.53
CA SER A 278 -23.06 -9.01 -11.91
C SER A 278 -23.78 -10.10 -12.67
N MET A 279 -24.16 -11.16 -11.99
CA MET A 279 -24.90 -12.29 -12.54
C MET A 279 -26.29 -12.34 -11.91
N SER A 280 -27.32 -12.54 -12.72
CA SER A 280 -28.69 -12.73 -12.25
C SER A 280 -29.36 -13.88 -12.98
N TRP A 281 -30.03 -14.74 -12.20
CA TRP A 281 -30.73 -15.93 -12.70
C TRP A 281 -32.02 -16.18 -11.93
N THR A 282 -32.85 -17.07 -12.47
CA THR A 282 -34.06 -17.56 -11.80
C THR A 282 -33.77 -18.93 -11.17
N ASN A 283 -33.92 -19.01 -9.85
CA ASN A 283 -33.80 -20.26 -9.11
C ASN A 283 -34.94 -21.22 -9.45
N ALA A 284 -34.76 -22.52 -9.17
CA ALA A 284 -35.78 -23.54 -9.38
C ALA A 284 -37.10 -23.27 -8.61
N ASP A 285 -37.04 -22.53 -7.51
CA ASP A 285 -38.20 -22.12 -6.70
C ASP A 285 -38.90 -20.84 -7.22
N GLY A 286 -38.39 -20.24 -8.31
CA GLY A 286 -38.91 -19.02 -8.91
C GLY A 286 -38.39 -17.72 -8.27
N SER A 287 -37.55 -17.80 -7.24
CA SER A 287 -36.87 -16.62 -6.68
C SER A 287 -35.70 -16.16 -7.56
N THR A 288 -35.27 -14.91 -7.37
CA THR A 288 -34.07 -14.36 -8.04
C THR A 288 -32.83 -14.67 -7.23
N GLY A 289 -31.82 -15.26 -7.89
CA GLY A 289 -30.47 -15.35 -7.38
C GLY A 289 -29.58 -14.30 -8.05
N ASN A 290 -28.68 -13.69 -7.28
CA ASN A 290 -27.66 -12.81 -7.82
C ASN A 290 -26.27 -13.20 -7.30
N ALA A 291 -25.26 -12.99 -8.13
CA ALA A 291 -23.86 -13.03 -7.73
C ALA A 291 -23.16 -11.76 -8.21
N PHE A 292 -22.30 -11.19 -7.37
CA PHE A 292 -21.48 -10.05 -7.69
C PHE A 292 -20.02 -10.44 -7.49
N VAL A 293 -19.26 -10.41 -8.58
CA VAL A 293 -17.86 -10.81 -8.61
C VAL A 293 -17.02 -9.57 -8.88
N ALA A 294 -16.09 -9.28 -7.98
CA ALA A 294 -15.01 -8.36 -8.26
C ALA A 294 -13.85 -9.17 -8.85
N ASP A 295 -13.59 -8.94 -10.13
CA ASP A 295 -12.81 -9.84 -10.97
C ASP A 295 -11.48 -9.19 -11.35
N ASN A 296 -10.39 -9.57 -10.67
CA ASN A 296 -9.07 -8.98 -10.85
C ASN A 296 -8.38 -9.58 -12.08
N VAL A 297 -8.58 -8.96 -13.24
CA VAL A 297 -8.01 -9.44 -14.50
C VAL A 297 -6.59 -8.89 -14.68
N GLU A 298 -5.62 -9.79 -14.66
CA GLU A 298 -4.20 -9.56 -14.89
C GLU A 298 -3.82 -9.96 -16.31
N ALA A 299 -3.19 -9.06 -17.04
CA ALA A 299 -2.70 -9.30 -18.40
C ALA A 299 -1.19 -9.07 -18.47
N TYR A 300 -0.46 -10.15 -18.73
CA TYR A 300 0.97 -10.15 -18.96
C TYR A 300 1.29 -9.89 -20.43
N ALA A 301 2.38 -9.19 -20.71
CA ALA A 301 2.81 -8.95 -22.09
C ALA A 301 3.10 -10.27 -22.82
N PRO A 302 2.89 -10.36 -24.15
CA PRO A 302 3.19 -11.57 -24.90
C PRO A 302 4.61 -12.09 -24.69
N GLY A 303 4.74 -13.35 -24.31
CA GLY A 303 6.03 -14.01 -24.05
C GLY A 303 6.61 -13.79 -22.65
N SER A 304 5.95 -13.01 -21.79
CA SER A 304 6.30 -12.92 -20.37
C SER A 304 5.76 -14.13 -19.60
N PRO A 305 6.42 -14.55 -18.49
CA PRO A 305 5.85 -15.51 -17.57
C PRO A 305 4.53 -15.00 -16.97
N ILE A 306 3.62 -15.92 -16.68
CA ILE A 306 2.35 -15.66 -15.99
C ILE A 306 2.53 -16.09 -14.54
N PHE A 307 2.44 -15.15 -13.61
CA PHE A 307 2.70 -15.41 -12.21
C PHE A 307 1.39 -15.68 -11.48
N ALA A 308 1.36 -16.69 -10.62
CA ALA A 308 0.25 -16.91 -9.72
C ALA A 308 0.41 -16.06 -8.46
N LEU A 309 -0.69 -15.47 -7.98
CA LEU A 309 -0.76 -14.84 -6.66
C LEU A 309 -0.45 -15.85 -5.54
N SER A 310 -0.11 -15.36 -4.35
CA SER A 310 0.08 -16.22 -3.16
C SER A 310 -1.24 -16.79 -2.59
N ILE A 311 -2.33 -16.72 -3.35
CA ILE A 311 -3.68 -17.17 -3.01
C ILE A 311 -4.23 -18.08 -4.11
N ASP A 312 -5.52 -18.42 -4.06
CA ASP A 312 -6.17 -19.16 -5.15
C ASP A 312 -6.31 -18.24 -6.38
N ASP A 313 -5.74 -18.68 -7.49
CA ASP A 313 -5.62 -17.92 -8.74
C ASP A 313 -6.09 -18.74 -9.97
N ASN A 314 -6.47 -18.04 -11.04
CA ASN A 314 -7.05 -18.62 -12.25
C ASN A 314 -6.28 -18.18 -13.49
N LEU A 315 -5.43 -19.07 -14.00
CA LEU A 315 -4.47 -18.74 -15.05
C LEU A 315 -4.94 -19.26 -16.42
N THR A 316 -4.69 -18.48 -17.46
CA THR A 316 -4.95 -18.81 -18.86
C THR A 316 -3.71 -18.45 -19.70
N GLY A 317 -3.12 -19.44 -20.36
CA GLY A 317 -2.01 -19.25 -21.30
C GLY A 317 -2.46 -18.63 -22.62
N SER A 318 -1.50 -18.35 -23.48
CA SER A 318 -1.68 -17.98 -24.88
C SER A 318 -1.87 -19.21 -25.76
N THR A 319 -1.79 -19.02 -27.09
CA THR A 319 -1.64 -20.12 -28.05
C THR A 319 -0.17 -20.51 -28.28
N GLY A 320 0.76 -19.79 -27.65
CA GLY A 320 2.20 -20.01 -27.71
C GLY A 320 2.70 -20.99 -26.67
N ALA A 321 3.99 -20.93 -26.37
CA ALA A 321 4.57 -21.66 -25.24
C ALA A 321 4.62 -20.74 -24.03
N ASP A 322 3.87 -21.08 -23.00
CA ASP A 322 3.74 -20.26 -21.80
C ASP A 322 4.52 -20.85 -20.62
N THR A 323 4.85 -19.98 -19.67
CA THR A 323 5.46 -20.37 -18.39
C THR A 323 4.59 -19.85 -17.26
N PHE A 324 4.01 -20.76 -16.49
CA PHE A 324 3.22 -20.46 -15.30
C PHE A 324 4.10 -20.58 -14.06
N VAL A 325 4.26 -19.50 -13.32
CA VAL A 325 5.20 -19.40 -12.19
C VAL A 325 4.43 -19.46 -10.87
N PHE A 326 4.82 -20.37 -10.00
CA PHE A 326 4.26 -20.56 -8.67
C PHE A 326 5.35 -20.43 -7.61
N ALA A 327 5.09 -19.70 -6.52
CA ALA A 327 6.03 -19.49 -5.40
C ALA A 327 5.29 -19.58 -4.06
N GLN A 328 5.86 -20.27 -3.05
CA GLN A 328 5.16 -20.47 -1.77
C GLN A 328 5.01 -19.18 -0.94
N PRO A 329 3.89 -18.96 -0.24
CA PRO A 329 2.71 -19.80 -0.23
C PRO A 329 1.91 -19.64 -1.51
N ILE A 330 1.32 -20.72 -2.01
CA ILE A 330 0.30 -20.66 -3.06
C ILE A 330 -1.05 -21.08 -2.51
N GLY A 331 -2.15 -20.68 -3.15
CA GLY A 331 -3.46 -21.27 -2.92
C GLY A 331 -3.69 -22.56 -3.72
N ASN A 332 -4.95 -22.82 -4.05
CA ASN A 332 -5.37 -23.80 -5.05
C ASN A 332 -5.60 -23.11 -6.38
N ASN A 333 -4.68 -23.32 -7.31
CA ASN A 333 -4.69 -22.63 -8.58
C ASN A 333 -5.31 -23.49 -9.68
N GLN A 334 -5.90 -22.84 -10.68
CA GLN A 334 -6.47 -23.49 -11.84
C GLN A 334 -5.80 -22.94 -13.11
N ILE A 335 -5.45 -23.81 -14.05
CA ILE A 335 -4.99 -23.43 -15.39
C ILE A 335 -6.01 -23.94 -16.41
N TYR A 336 -6.59 -23.05 -17.22
CA TYR A 336 -7.75 -23.36 -18.07
C TYR A 336 -7.42 -23.97 -19.43
N ASN A 337 -6.22 -23.74 -19.96
CA ASN A 337 -5.85 -24.10 -21.34
C ASN A 337 -4.39 -24.56 -21.50
N PHE A 338 -3.86 -25.28 -20.51
CA PHE A 338 -2.48 -25.76 -20.53
C PHE A 338 -2.19 -26.66 -21.75
N ASP A 339 -1.27 -26.26 -22.63
CA ASP A 339 -0.78 -27.07 -23.75
C ASP A 339 0.40 -27.95 -23.30
N VAL A 340 0.10 -29.25 -23.12
CA VAL A 340 1.09 -30.27 -22.72
C VAL A 340 2.31 -30.33 -23.66
N ALA A 341 2.20 -29.91 -24.92
CA ALA A 341 3.32 -29.95 -25.86
C ALA A 341 4.26 -28.74 -25.76
N ALA A 342 3.80 -27.61 -25.22
CA ALA A 342 4.50 -26.33 -25.29
C ALA A 342 4.75 -25.69 -23.91
N ASP A 343 3.79 -25.82 -23.00
CA ASP A 343 3.74 -25.06 -21.76
C ASP A 343 4.55 -25.68 -20.63
N LYS A 344 4.94 -24.80 -19.70
CA LYS A 344 5.73 -25.15 -18.52
C LYS A 344 5.14 -24.57 -17.25
N ILE A 345 5.30 -25.33 -16.17
CA ILE A 345 5.03 -24.92 -14.80
C ILE A 345 6.37 -24.77 -14.09
N ASP A 346 6.69 -23.58 -13.63
CA ASP A 346 7.86 -23.32 -12.82
C ASP A 346 7.49 -23.27 -11.34
N LEU A 347 8.08 -24.19 -10.57
CA LEU A 347 7.91 -24.27 -9.12
C LEU A 347 9.13 -23.65 -8.46
N ILE A 348 9.08 -22.33 -8.25
CA ILE A 348 10.18 -21.55 -7.70
C ILE A 348 10.13 -21.54 -6.16
N GLY A 349 11.26 -21.83 -5.51
CA GLY A 349 11.39 -21.74 -4.04
C GLY A 349 10.74 -22.87 -3.24
N PHE A 350 10.19 -23.91 -3.87
CA PHE A 350 9.58 -25.01 -3.13
C PHE A 350 10.63 -25.89 -2.44
N THR A 351 10.72 -25.76 -1.11
CA THR A 351 11.68 -26.54 -0.32
C THR A 351 11.38 -28.04 -0.42
N GLY A 352 12.35 -28.82 -0.89
CA GLY A 352 12.23 -30.27 -1.02
C GLY A 352 11.59 -30.75 -2.32
N VAL A 353 11.20 -29.84 -3.22
CA VAL A 353 10.77 -30.16 -4.58
C VAL A 353 11.90 -29.74 -5.53
N THR A 354 12.71 -30.70 -5.94
CA THR A 354 13.92 -30.45 -6.76
C THR A 354 13.85 -31.08 -8.15
N GLY A 355 12.81 -31.89 -8.40
CA GLY A 355 12.57 -32.50 -9.70
C GLY A 355 11.19 -33.15 -9.80
N TYR A 356 10.87 -33.63 -11.00
CA TYR A 356 9.55 -34.21 -11.33
C TYR A 356 9.15 -35.38 -10.43
N ALA A 357 10.12 -36.18 -9.98
CA ALA A 357 9.87 -37.32 -9.11
C ALA A 357 9.37 -36.94 -7.70
N ASP A 358 9.55 -35.69 -7.30
CA ASP A 358 9.08 -35.17 -6.00
C ASP A 358 7.60 -34.76 -6.04
N LEU A 359 6.99 -34.70 -7.24
CA LEU A 359 5.60 -34.29 -7.43
C LEU A 359 4.62 -35.45 -7.29
N SER A 360 3.45 -35.17 -6.72
CA SER A 360 2.31 -36.08 -6.70
C SER A 360 1.25 -35.57 -7.67
N ILE A 361 1.07 -36.25 -8.80
CA ILE A 361 0.13 -35.85 -9.85
C ILE A 361 -0.94 -36.94 -10.01
N THR A 362 -2.20 -36.56 -9.89
CA THR A 362 -3.36 -37.46 -9.98
C THR A 362 -4.50 -36.79 -10.71
N ASN A 363 -5.44 -37.54 -11.29
CA ASN A 363 -6.67 -36.95 -11.79
C ASN A 363 -7.66 -36.65 -10.65
N ASP A 364 -8.34 -35.51 -10.75
CA ASP A 364 -9.45 -35.15 -9.88
C ASP A 364 -10.75 -35.91 -10.26
N ALA A 365 -11.88 -35.52 -9.68
CA ALA A 365 -13.18 -36.14 -9.96
C ALA A 365 -13.70 -35.88 -11.39
N ASN A 366 -13.22 -34.82 -12.05
CA ASN A 366 -13.60 -34.42 -13.40
C ASN A 366 -12.65 -35.01 -14.46
N GLY A 367 -11.54 -35.60 -14.04
CA GLY A 367 -10.49 -36.11 -14.93
C GLY A 367 -9.38 -35.09 -15.21
N ASP A 368 -9.39 -33.95 -14.51
CA ASP A 368 -8.38 -32.91 -14.63
C ASP A 368 -7.11 -33.30 -13.85
N ALA A 369 -5.94 -33.04 -14.40
CA ALA A 369 -4.67 -33.28 -13.73
C ALA A 369 -4.53 -32.35 -12.52
N LEU A 370 -4.33 -32.93 -11.34
CA LEU A 370 -4.13 -32.26 -10.08
C LEU A 370 -2.69 -32.48 -9.61
N VAL A 371 -1.88 -31.43 -9.68
CA VAL A 371 -0.51 -31.41 -9.13
C VAL A 371 -0.61 -31.01 -7.66
N ASN A 372 -0.27 -31.93 -6.76
CA ASN A 372 -0.20 -31.67 -5.33
C ASN A 372 1.24 -31.33 -4.93
N ILE A 373 1.42 -30.15 -4.35
CA ILE A 373 2.74 -29.56 -4.07
C ILE A 373 3.02 -29.52 -2.54
N GLY A 374 2.24 -30.29 -1.77
CA GLY A 374 2.39 -30.41 -0.30
C GLY A 374 1.50 -29.43 0.47
N SER A 375 1.30 -29.70 1.78
CA SER A 375 0.52 -28.86 2.70
C SER A 375 -0.92 -28.51 2.29
N GLY A 376 -1.52 -29.27 1.36
CA GLY A 376 -2.87 -29.05 0.84
C GLY A 376 -2.96 -28.02 -0.30
N GLN A 377 -1.82 -27.58 -0.84
CA GLN A 377 -1.72 -26.66 -1.98
C GLN A 377 -1.72 -27.43 -3.30
N THR A 378 -2.44 -26.92 -4.30
CA THR A 378 -2.65 -27.63 -5.57
C THR A 378 -2.62 -26.71 -6.79
N VAL A 379 -2.24 -27.28 -7.93
CA VAL A 379 -2.44 -26.70 -9.26
C VAL A 379 -3.25 -27.70 -10.07
N THR A 380 -4.45 -27.32 -10.51
CA THR A 380 -5.31 -28.13 -11.36
C THR A 380 -5.21 -27.66 -12.81
N LEU A 381 -4.97 -28.59 -13.74
CA LEU A 381 -4.92 -28.31 -15.17
C LEU A 381 -6.23 -28.80 -15.82
N LYS A 382 -7.09 -27.86 -16.19
CA LYS A 382 -8.40 -28.16 -16.76
C LYS A 382 -8.28 -28.85 -18.11
N GLY A 383 -8.97 -29.98 -18.26
CA GLY A 383 -9.01 -30.74 -19.51
C GLY A 383 -7.73 -31.51 -19.86
N VAL A 384 -6.76 -31.56 -18.96
CA VAL A 384 -5.50 -32.32 -19.13
C VAL A 384 -5.54 -33.58 -18.28
N ASP A 385 -5.20 -34.74 -18.84
CA ASP A 385 -5.04 -35.97 -18.06
C ASP A 385 -3.64 -36.01 -17.42
N ALA A 386 -3.56 -36.39 -16.14
CA ALA A 386 -2.31 -36.53 -15.40
C ALA A 386 -1.31 -37.47 -16.09
N ALA A 387 -1.77 -38.46 -16.86
CA ALA A 387 -0.92 -39.38 -17.60
C ALA A 387 -0.19 -38.74 -18.79
N ASP A 388 -0.66 -37.59 -19.28
CA ASP A 388 -0.03 -36.87 -20.40
C ASP A 388 1.13 -35.97 -19.94
N LEU A 389 1.22 -35.70 -18.65
CA LEU A 389 2.28 -34.87 -18.07
C LEU A 389 3.61 -35.63 -17.93
N SER A 390 4.71 -34.90 -18.12
CA SER A 390 6.07 -35.42 -17.97
C SER A 390 7.00 -34.34 -17.41
N GLU A 391 8.26 -34.72 -17.14
CA GLU A 391 9.30 -33.77 -16.71
C GLU A 391 9.49 -32.58 -17.68
N ALA A 392 9.15 -32.73 -18.96
CA ALA A 392 9.25 -31.65 -19.94
C ALA A 392 8.30 -30.45 -19.63
N ASN A 393 7.24 -30.70 -18.87
CA ASN A 393 6.23 -29.70 -18.50
C ASN A 393 6.59 -28.92 -17.22
N PHE A 394 7.71 -29.23 -16.58
CA PHE A 394 8.06 -28.65 -15.28
C PHE A 394 9.46 -28.01 -15.30
N GLN A 395 9.58 -26.91 -14.58
CA GLN A 395 10.81 -26.25 -14.19
C GLN A 395 10.84 -26.16 -12.67
N PHE A 396 12.05 -26.19 -12.11
CA PHE A 396 12.25 -26.19 -10.67
C PHE A 396 13.28 -25.13 -10.34
N ASP A 397 12.86 -24.15 -9.55
CA ASP A 397 13.71 -23.07 -9.04
C ASP A 397 14.43 -22.26 -10.13
N VAL A 398 13.80 -22.10 -11.29
CA VAL A 398 14.33 -21.23 -12.36
C VAL A 398 13.97 -19.78 -12.03
N ASP A 399 14.89 -18.84 -12.24
CA ASP A 399 14.61 -17.42 -12.05
C ASP A 399 13.82 -16.88 -13.26
N PRO A 400 12.53 -16.50 -13.10
CA PRO A 400 11.74 -15.97 -14.19
C PRO A 400 12.24 -14.58 -14.58
N LEU A 401 12.26 -14.28 -15.88
CA LEU A 401 12.65 -12.97 -16.41
C LEU A 401 11.41 -12.24 -16.96
N THR A 402 11.09 -11.10 -16.37
CA THR A 402 10.09 -10.16 -16.88
C THR A 402 10.79 -8.99 -17.57
N ASN A 403 10.42 -8.67 -18.81
CA ASN A 403 10.92 -7.49 -19.52
C ASN A 403 9.80 -6.45 -19.63
N ASN A 404 9.95 -5.30 -18.96
CA ASN A 404 9.03 -4.18 -19.07
C ASN A 404 9.72 -2.96 -19.70
N ALA A 405 9.45 -2.74 -20.98
CA ALA A 405 9.93 -1.55 -21.70
C ALA A 405 8.84 -0.48 -21.89
N GLY A 406 7.57 -0.81 -21.61
CA GLY A 406 6.41 0.06 -21.77
C GLY A 406 5.83 0.50 -20.42
N THR A 407 4.53 0.78 -20.42
CA THR A 407 3.77 1.04 -19.19
C THR A 407 3.01 -0.22 -18.81
N LEU A 408 3.26 -0.73 -17.61
CA LEU A 408 2.47 -1.75 -16.94
C LEU A 408 1.59 -1.06 -15.90
N SER A 409 0.26 -1.14 -16.06
CA SER A 409 -0.67 -0.32 -15.25
C SER A 409 -1.57 -1.19 -14.36
N ILE A 410 -1.41 -1.05 -13.04
CA ILE A 410 -2.23 -1.68 -12.01
C ILE A 410 -3.30 -0.68 -11.59
N ALA A 411 -4.55 -0.96 -11.93
CA ALA A 411 -5.69 -0.07 -11.71
C ALA A 411 -6.12 0.02 -10.23
N ASP A 412 -6.92 1.03 -9.90
CA ASP A 412 -7.58 1.14 -8.60
C ASP A 412 -8.27 -0.17 -8.19
N GLY A 413 -7.92 -0.68 -7.01
CA GLY A 413 -8.50 -1.90 -6.45
C GLY A 413 -7.85 -3.20 -6.93
N ALA A 414 -6.97 -3.14 -7.93
CA ALA A 414 -6.35 -4.32 -8.54
C ALA A 414 -5.09 -4.77 -7.79
N ILE A 415 -4.74 -6.04 -7.98
CA ILE A 415 -3.50 -6.66 -7.53
C ILE A 415 -2.77 -7.27 -8.72
N MET A 416 -1.44 -7.30 -8.68
CA MET A 416 -0.63 -8.06 -9.64
C MET A 416 0.65 -8.61 -8.96
N PRO A 417 1.01 -9.89 -9.14
CA PRO A 417 2.22 -10.48 -8.60
C PRO A 417 3.40 -10.45 -9.59
N PHE A 418 4.61 -10.29 -9.05
CA PHE A 418 5.87 -10.54 -9.75
C PHE A 418 6.90 -11.23 -8.85
N GLY A 419 7.81 -11.97 -9.48
CA GLY A 419 9.01 -12.49 -8.84
C GLY A 419 10.18 -12.57 -9.81
N GLY A 420 11.35 -12.91 -9.28
CA GLY A 420 12.57 -13.11 -10.03
C GLY A 420 13.18 -11.83 -10.62
N SER A 421 13.86 -11.96 -11.76
CA SER A 421 14.50 -10.84 -12.44
C SER A 421 13.49 -10.00 -13.23
N ILE A 422 13.39 -8.71 -12.93
CA ILE A 422 12.55 -7.76 -13.65
C ILE A 422 13.45 -6.72 -14.31
N HIS A 423 13.59 -6.81 -15.62
CA HIS A 423 14.23 -5.78 -16.43
C HIS A 423 13.21 -4.70 -16.79
N ASN A 424 13.11 -3.69 -15.93
CA ASN A 424 12.22 -2.56 -16.08
C ASN A 424 12.99 -1.36 -16.62
N SER A 425 12.90 -1.12 -17.93
CA SER A 425 13.35 0.12 -18.57
C SER A 425 12.19 1.10 -18.81
N GLY A 426 10.96 0.68 -18.51
CA GLY A 426 9.73 1.46 -18.63
C GLY A 426 9.16 1.88 -17.28
N THR A 427 7.83 1.84 -17.17
CA THR A 427 7.08 2.25 -15.98
C THR A 427 6.20 1.11 -15.50
N ILE A 428 6.24 0.82 -14.20
CA ILE A 428 5.23 0.04 -13.48
C ILE A 428 4.39 1.04 -12.67
N GLU A 429 3.10 1.17 -12.96
CA GLU A 429 2.21 2.16 -12.34
C GLU A 429 1.22 1.50 -11.37
N LEU A 430 1.15 2.00 -10.13
CA LEU A 430 0.09 1.68 -9.17
C LEU A 430 -0.86 2.87 -9.09
N GLY A 431 -2.05 2.72 -9.67
CA GLY A 431 -3.00 3.79 -9.94
C GLY A 431 -4.17 3.87 -8.96
N SER A 432 -3.94 3.88 -7.64
CA SER A 432 -5.03 4.03 -6.68
C SER A 432 -5.71 5.40 -6.80
N THR A 433 -7.05 5.38 -6.76
CA THR A 433 -7.94 6.54 -6.69
C THR A 433 -8.88 6.52 -5.48
N GLY A 434 -8.67 5.58 -4.55
CA GLY A 434 -9.43 5.44 -3.32
C GLY A 434 -9.49 4.00 -2.80
N SER A 435 -9.23 3.01 -3.65
CA SER A 435 -9.18 1.59 -3.29
C SER A 435 -7.74 1.08 -3.21
N ALA A 436 -7.53 0.06 -2.38
CA ALA A 436 -6.23 -0.57 -2.20
C ALA A 436 -5.71 -1.13 -3.54
N THR A 437 -4.53 -0.70 -3.97
CA THR A 437 -3.92 -1.08 -5.26
C THR A 437 -2.57 -1.70 -4.99
N HIS A 438 -2.39 -2.95 -5.38
CA HIS A 438 -1.37 -3.82 -4.82
C HIS A 438 -0.39 -4.33 -5.87
N LEU A 439 0.90 -4.28 -5.54
CA LEU A 439 1.97 -5.02 -6.20
C LEU A 439 2.50 -6.07 -5.22
N GLU A 440 2.27 -7.34 -5.51
CA GLU A 440 2.79 -8.44 -4.71
C GLU A 440 4.16 -8.88 -5.22
N ILE A 441 5.13 -8.97 -4.32
CA ILE A 441 6.42 -9.59 -4.59
C ILE A 441 6.36 -11.03 -4.11
N LEU A 442 6.50 -11.97 -5.02
CA LEU A 442 6.43 -13.40 -4.73
C LEU A 442 7.63 -13.88 -3.91
N PHE A 443 7.47 -15.02 -3.25
CA PHE A 443 8.54 -15.66 -2.49
C PHE A 443 9.74 -15.99 -3.36
N ARG A 444 10.94 -15.83 -2.76
CA ARG A 444 12.26 -15.61 -3.39
C ARG A 444 12.54 -14.22 -3.94
N GLY A 445 11.55 -13.34 -3.94
CA GLY A 445 11.77 -11.92 -4.17
C GLY A 445 11.70 -11.49 -5.62
N ALA A 446 11.98 -10.21 -5.83
CA ALA A 446 12.11 -9.59 -7.14
C ALA A 446 13.33 -8.67 -7.18
N THR A 447 14.04 -8.67 -8.31
CA THR A 447 15.17 -7.77 -8.56
C THR A 447 14.84 -6.83 -9.71
N LEU A 448 14.69 -5.54 -9.41
CA LEU A 448 14.41 -4.47 -10.38
C LEU A 448 15.73 -3.96 -10.97
N THR A 449 15.89 -4.11 -12.29
CA THR A 449 17.02 -3.60 -13.07
C THR A 449 16.52 -2.78 -14.27
N GLY A 450 17.40 -2.08 -15.00
CA GLY A 450 17.06 -1.45 -16.28
C GLY A 450 16.80 0.05 -16.20
N GLY A 451 16.91 0.66 -15.02
CA GLY A 451 16.87 2.12 -14.83
C GLY A 451 15.50 2.77 -15.03
N GLY A 452 14.43 1.98 -15.13
CA GLY A 452 13.05 2.46 -15.23
C GLY A 452 12.49 2.92 -13.88
N GLN A 453 11.16 2.95 -13.80
CA GLN A 453 10.46 3.43 -12.60
C GLN A 453 9.29 2.53 -12.17
N VAL A 454 9.04 2.53 -10.86
CA VAL A 454 7.81 2.07 -10.22
C VAL A 454 7.12 3.30 -9.64
N GLN A 455 6.01 3.73 -10.24
CA GLN A 455 5.31 4.96 -9.90
C GLN A 455 4.00 4.63 -9.17
N LEU A 456 3.92 5.03 -7.91
CA LEU A 456 2.71 4.99 -7.10
C LEU A 456 1.97 6.32 -7.28
N SER A 457 0.65 6.28 -7.44
CA SER A 457 -0.17 7.49 -7.39
C SER A 457 -0.08 8.16 -6.00
N ASP A 458 -0.51 9.40 -5.91
CA ASP A 458 -0.54 10.14 -4.62
C ASP A 458 -1.73 9.67 -3.76
N SER A 459 -1.64 8.46 -3.25
CA SER A 459 -2.66 7.79 -2.44
C SER A 459 -2.00 6.86 -1.42
N ALA A 460 -2.43 6.95 -0.16
CA ALA A 460 -1.99 6.04 0.90
C ALA A 460 -2.42 4.57 0.68
N GLN A 461 -3.26 4.31 -0.33
CA GLN A 461 -3.82 2.99 -0.63
C GLN A 461 -2.99 2.19 -1.66
N ASN A 462 -1.92 2.76 -2.20
CA ASN A 462 -0.95 1.97 -2.96
C ASN A 462 -0.11 1.14 -1.99
N VAL A 463 0.09 -0.15 -2.30
CA VAL A 463 0.87 -1.05 -1.46
C VAL A 463 1.76 -1.93 -2.32
N ILE A 464 3.05 -1.95 -2.01
CA ILE A 464 3.99 -2.96 -2.48
C ILE A 464 4.32 -3.85 -1.28
N PHE A 465 4.11 -5.16 -1.36
CA PHE A 465 4.34 -6.06 -0.23
C PHE A 465 4.89 -7.41 -0.68
N GLY A 466 5.54 -8.13 0.23
CA GLY A 466 6.00 -9.50 -0.02
C GLY A 466 4.94 -10.55 0.33
N GLY A 467 4.77 -11.58 -0.50
CA GLY A 467 3.90 -12.73 -0.19
C GLY A 467 4.30 -13.51 1.06
N SER A 468 5.50 -13.26 1.59
CA SER A 468 5.98 -13.73 2.89
C SER A 468 6.89 -12.70 3.56
N ALA A 469 7.16 -12.90 4.85
CA ALA A 469 8.12 -12.10 5.61
C ALA A 469 9.55 -12.17 5.04
N ASP A 470 9.95 -13.33 4.51
CA ASP A 470 11.31 -13.58 3.98
C ASP A 470 11.48 -13.16 2.51
N THR A 471 10.43 -12.63 1.88
CA THR A 471 10.48 -12.14 0.50
C THR A 471 11.44 -10.94 0.41
N VAL A 472 12.32 -10.91 -0.60
CA VAL A 472 13.26 -9.79 -0.81
C VAL A 472 12.86 -8.95 -2.02
N LEU A 473 12.69 -7.65 -1.85
CA LEU A 473 12.65 -6.71 -2.98
C LEU A 473 14.01 -6.03 -3.10
N THR A 474 14.68 -6.21 -4.22
CA THR A 474 15.95 -5.56 -4.54
C THR A 474 15.74 -4.52 -5.64
N ASN A 475 15.86 -3.24 -5.30
CA ASN A 475 15.88 -2.13 -6.25
C ASN A 475 17.32 -1.80 -6.64
N VAL A 476 17.80 -2.27 -7.81
CA VAL A 476 19.20 -2.09 -8.21
C VAL A 476 19.47 -0.67 -8.72
N ASP A 477 18.68 -0.22 -9.69
CA ASP A 477 18.91 1.03 -10.43
C ASP A 477 17.61 1.75 -10.81
N ASN A 478 16.46 1.25 -10.36
CA ASN A 478 15.16 1.84 -10.68
C ASN A 478 14.81 2.95 -9.68
N ARG A 479 13.85 3.78 -10.08
CA ARG A 479 13.20 4.77 -9.21
C ARG A 479 11.86 4.25 -8.72
N ILE A 480 11.67 4.13 -7.41
CA ILE A 480 10.36 3.88 -6.79
C ILE A 480 9.85 5.22 -6.25
N SER A 481 8.73 5.74 -6.73
CA SER A 481 8.26 7.07 -6.30
C SER A 481 6.75 7.18 -6.12
N GLY A 482 6.32 8.07 -5.23
CA GLY A 482 4.90 8.40 -5.01
C GLY A 482 4.52 8.43 -3.54
N ALA A 483 3.33 7.91 -3.22
CA ALA A 483 2.83 7.74 -1.86
C ALA A 483 2.19 6.34 -1.68
N GLY A 484 2.08 5.87 -0.44
CA GLY A 484 1.58 4.53 -0.13
C GLY A 484 2.43 3.79 0.89
N GLN A 485 2.39 2.46 0.82
CA GLN A 485 3.11 1.55 1.72
C GLN A 485 4.09 0.69 0.92
N LEU A 486 5.34 0.60 1.38
CA LEU A 486 6.37 -0.30 0.86
C LEU A 486 6.77 -1.28 1.97
N GLY A 487 6.48 -2.56 1.76
CA GLY A 487 6.63 -3.67 2.71
C GLY A 487 5.33 -4.04 3.44
N ALA A 488 4.62 -3.05 3.99
CA ALA A 488 3.39 -3.26 4.78
C ALA A 488 3.57 -4.22 5.98
N GLY A 489 4.71 -4.11 6.68
CA GLY A 489 5.06 -4.91 7.85
C GLY A 489 5.64 -6.29 7.54
N GLN A 490 5.87 -6.60 6.26
CA GLN A 490 6.48 -7.85 5.77
C GLN A 490 7.42 -7.51 4.62
N MET A 491 8.25 -8.47 4.15
CA MET A 491 9.33 -8.29 3.15
C MET A 491 10.65 -7.76 3.75
N ILE A 492 11.75 -8.06 3.05
CA ILE A 492 13.09 -7.47 3.19
C ILE A 492 13.29 -6.50 2.02
N LEU A 493 13.74 -5.28 2.30
CA LEU A 493 13.98 -4.26 1.29
C LEU A 493 15.48 -3.98 1.14
N VAL A 494 15.98 -4.09 -0.09
CA VAL A 494 17.35 -3.73 -0.47
C VAL A 494 17.28 -2.65 -1.55
N ASN A 495 17.72 -1.45 -1.24
CA ASN A 495 17.70 -0.31 -2.14
C ASN A 495 19.12 0.14 -2.51
N ALA A 496 19.48 0.01 -3.79
CA ALA A 496 20.64 0.62 -4.41
C ALA A 496 20.25 1.72 -5.42
N GLY A 497 18.99 1.77 -5.86
CA GLY A 497 18.42 2.84 -6.67
C GLY A 497 17.88 4.02 -5.83
N LEU A 498 16.80 4.63 -6.32
CA LEU A 498 16.14 5.76 -5.66
C LEU A 498 14.75 5.36 -5.15
N ILE A 499 14.46 5.65 -3.89
CA ILE A 499 13.10 5.65 -3.34
C ILE A 499 12.74 7.08 -2.98
N LEU A 500 11.66 7.60 -3.57
CA LEU A 500 11.25 9.00 -3.43
C LEU A 500 9.80 9.15 -2.94
N ALA A 501 9.62 9.84 -1.81
CA ALA A 501 8.33 10.37 -1.40
C ALA A 501 8.05 11.72 -2.08
N SER A 502 7.20 11.73 -3.11
CA SER A 502 6.95 12.94 -3.91
C SER A 502 5.53 13.51 -3.79
N GLY A 503 4.64 12.83 -3.05
CA GLY A 503 3.23 13.16 -2.94
C GLY A 503 2.87 14.09 -1.78
N VAL A 504 1.60 14.47 -1.71
CA VAL A 504 1.04 15.14 -0.52
C VAL A 504 0.62 14.14 0.55
N ASN A 505 0.43 12.87 0.18
CA ASN A 505 0.31 11.76 1.11
C ASN A 505 1.69 11.17 1.40
N SER A 506 1.82 10.57 2.59
CA SER A 506 3.09 9.98 3.00
C SER A 506 3.42 8.70 2.21
N LEU A 507 4.72 8.50 1.96
CA LEU A 507 5.27 7.19 1.61
C LEU A 507 5.83 6.54 2.87
N VAL A 508 5.30 5.38 3.22
CA VAL A 508 5.70 4.63 4.41
C VAL A 508 6.52 3.40 4.01
N LEU A 509 7.71 3.26 4.59
CA LEU A 509 8.57 2.09 4.46
C LEU A 509 8.49 1.28 5.76
N ASP A 510 7.87 0.11 5.70
CA ASP A 510 7.69 -0.78 6.84
C ASP A 510 7.92 -2.23 6.40
N THR A 511 9.09 -2.77 6.73
CA THR A 511 9.50 -4.17 6.49
C THR A 511 9.28 -5.05 7.72
N GLY A 512 8.51 -4.57 8.71
CA GLY A 512 8.28 -5.24 9.98
C GLY A 512 9.58 -5.36 10.78
N THR A 513 9.97 -6.59 11.11
CA THR A 513 11.18 -6.87 11.89
C THR A 513 12.48 -6.88 11.08
N HIS A 514 12.41 -6.73 9.75
CA HIS A 514 13.59 -6.76 8.89
C HIS A 514 14.22 -5.38 8.74
N THR A 515 15.54 -5.36 8.65
CA THR A 515 16.32 -4.16 8.34
C THR A 515 16.22 -3.81 6.85
N ILE A 516 16.03 -2.54 6.55
CA ILE A 516 16.15 -1.98 5.20
C ILE A 516 17.64 -1.76 4.91
N THR A 517 18.17 -2.41 3.87
CA THR A 517 19.54 -2.13 3.40
C THR A 517 19.48 -1.02 2.36
N ASN A 518 20.03 0.16 2.66
CA ASN A 518 20.06 1.30 1.74
C ASN A 518 21.49 1.64 1.34
N SER A 519 21.90 1.29 0.12
CA SER A 519 23.12 1.78 -0.54
C SER A 519 22.83 2.86 -1.59
N GLY A 520 21.56 3.06 -1.92
CA GLY A 520 21.07 4.10 -2.82
C GLY A 520 20.59 5.33 -2.07
N VAL A 521 19.50 5.94 -2.54
CA VAL A 521 18.95 7.16 -1.94
C VAL A 521 17.52 6.93 -1.44
N LEU A 522 17.24 7.34 -0.20
CA LEU A 522 15.89 7.57 0.31
C LEU A 522 15.65 9.08 0.34
N GLU A 523 14.79 9.60 -0.54
CA GLU A 523 14.55 11.03 -0.70
C GLU A 523 13.09 11.39 -0.39
N SER A 524 12.86 12.54 0.21
CA SER A 524 11.54 13.10 0.47
C SER A 524 11.43 14.51 -0.08
N THR A 525 10.62 14.71 -1.12
CA THR A 525 10.37 16.03 -1.73
C THR A 525 8.92 16.50 -1.58
N GLY A 526 8.01 15.57 -1.28
CA GLY A 526 6.59 15.84 -1.16
C GLY A 526 6.22 16.32 0.24
N THR A 527 5.22 17.18 0.34
CA THR A 527 4.73 17.68 1.64
C THR A 527 4.08 16.59 2.52
N GLY A 528 3.80 15.42 1.95
CA GLY A 528 3.35 14.26 2.71
C GLY A 528 4.47 13.54 3.47
N GLY A 529 5.73 13.80 3.11
CA GLY A 529 6.91 13.23 3.74
C GLY A 529 7.10 11.73 3.50
N MET A 530 8.23 11.22 3.97
CA MET A 530 8.53 9.80 4.08
C MET A 530 8.58 9.39 5.54
N THR A 531 7.97 8.26 5.88
CA THR A 531 8.12 7.64 7.20
C THR A 531 8.76 6.26 7.04
N VAL A 532 9.87 6.03 7.71
CA VAL A 532 10.57 4.74 7.72
C VAL A 532 10.40 4.12 9.11
N ALA A 533 9.55 3.10 9.19
CA ALA A 533 9.19 2.45 10.44
C ALA A 533 10.21 1.39 10.90
N SER A 534 10.99 0.85 9.96
CA SER A 534 11.94 -0.24 10.21
C SER A 534 13.38 0.26 10.37
N VAL A 535 14.22 -0.57 11.00
CA VAL A 535 15.66 -0.30 11.13
C VAL A 535 16.28 -0.13 9.75
N VAL A 536 17.19 0.82 9.60
CA VAL A 536 17.91 1.07 8.34
C VAL A 536 19.40 0.78 8.52
N ASP A 537 19.99 0.00 7.63
CA ASP A 537 21.44 -0.07 7.41
C ASP A 537 21.76 0.83 6.20
N ASN A 538 22.14 2.06 6.48
CA ASN A 538 22.38 3.11 5.50
C ASN A 538 23.87 3.17 5.16
N SER A 539 24.24 2.72 3.96
CA SER A 539 25.54 2.97 3.33
C SER A 539 25.46 4.01 2.20
N GLY A 540 24.24 4.36 1.79
CA GLY A 540 23.94 5.40 0.81
C GLY A 540 23.51 6.71 1.47
N HIS A 541 22.43 7.32 0.96
CA HIS A 541 22.01 8.67 1.34
C HIS A 541 20.55 8.74 1.83
N LEU A 542 20.32 9.53 2.88
CA LEU A 542 19.01 9.91 3.40
C LEU A 542 18.78 11.40 3.13
N TRP A 543 17.72 11.79 2.45
CA TRP A 543 17.55 13.16 1.99
C TRP A 543 16.15 13.71 2.27
N ALA A 544 16.06 14.63 3.23
CA ALA A 544 14.88 15.46 3.46
C ALA A 544 14.98 16.71 2.55
N ASN A 545 14.41 16.65 1.35
CA ASN A 545 14.57 17.64 0.29
C ASN A 545 13.30 18.52 0.13
N GLY A 546 13.05 19.40 1.09
CA GLY A 546 11.80 20.16 1.20
C GLY A 546 10.58 19.36 1.68
N GLY A 547 10.64 18.02 1.68
CA GLY A 547 9.68 17.12 2.33
C GLY A 547 10.29 16.44 3.55
N ASP A 548 9.48 16.21 4.59
CA ASP A 548 9.97 15.62 5.84
C ASP A 548 10.38 14.15 5.66
N LEU A 549 11.40 13.71 6.41
CA LEU A 549 11.85 12.32 6.47
C LEU A 549 11.94 11.89 7.94
N HIS A 550 11.11 10.93 8.32
CA HIS A 550 11.02 10.43 9.69
C HIS A 550 11.55 9.00 9.80
N LEU A 551 12.58 8.79 10.62
CA LEU A 551 13.18 7.49 10.90
C LEU A 551 12.77 7.04 12.31
N LEU A 552 11.83 6.11 12.39
CA LEU A 552 11.21 5.71 13.66
C LEU A 552 12.00 4.62 14.41
N ALA A 553 13.05 4.08 13.80
CA ALA A 553 13.91 3.03 14.34
C ALA A 553 15.39 3.40 14.16
N ASP A 554 16.28 2.52 14.64
CA ASP A 554 17.73 2.75 14.54
C ASP A 554 18.19 2.86 13.08
N VAL A 555 19.10 3.79 12.84
CA VAL A 555 19.85 3.97 11.59
C VAL A 555 21.32 3.63 11.85
N THR A 556 21.77 2.60 11.16
CA THR A 556 23.14 2.06 11.21
C THR A 556 23.81 2.26 9.86
N GLY A 557 25.05 1.76 9.71
CA GLY A 557 25.85 1.94 8.50
C GLY A 557 26.67 3.22 8.55
N ASN A 558 27.38 3.52 7.45
CA ASN A 558 28.31 4.66 7.36
C ASN A 558 27.84 5.73 6.35
N GLY A 559 26.59 5.64 5.89
CA GLY A 559 26.03 6.57 4.92
C GLY A 559 25.86 7.98 5.48
N SER A 560 25.25 8.84 4.67
CA SER A 560 25.09 10.27 4.98
C SER A 560 23.62 10.69 4.95
N ALA A 561 23.33 11.84 5.56
CA ALA A 561 22.01 12.45 5.53
C ALA A 561 22.06 13.95 5.19
N THR A 562 21.03 14.47 4.54
CA THR A 562 20.89 15.89 4.19
C THR A 562 19.50 16.42 4.47
N ILE A 563 19.45 17.67 4.91
CA ILE A 563 18.26 18.49 5.06
C ILE A 563 18.41 19.68 4.11
N ASP A 564 17.49 19.79 3.15
CA ASP A 564 17.38 20.96 2.27
C ASP A 564 16.07 21.70 2.49
N GLY A 565 16.14 23.03 2.48
CA GLY A 565 14.99 23.91 2.64
C GLY A 565 14.37 23.81 4.03
N ASP A 566 13.05 23.97 4.12
CA ASP A 566 12.31 23.96 5.40
C ASP A 566 11.98 22.54 5.90
N ALA A 567 12.71 21.52 5.44
CA ALA A 567 12.40 20.12 5.73
C ALA A 567 12.81 19.70 7.15
N THR A 568 12.12 18.70 7.67
CA THR A 568 12.48 18.03 8.92
C THR A 568 13.07 16.64 8.64
N LEU A 569 14.24 16.36 9.22
CA LEU A 569 14.78 15.00 9.37
C LEU A 569 14.66 14.59 10.84
N SER A 570 14.02 13.47 11.14
CA SER A 570 13.90 12.98 12.52
C SER A 570 14.50 11.59 12.73
N PHE A 571 15.23 11.43 13.82
CA PHE A 571 15.70 10.14 14.33
C PHE A 571 15.07 9.85 15.69
N ASP A 572 14.22 8.83 15.74
CA ASP A 572 13.61 8.37 16.99
C ASP A 572 14.51 7.36 17.74
N GLY A 573 15.40 6.69 17.01
CA GLY A 573 16.42 5.77 17.53
C GLY A 573 17.85 6.34 17.45
N THR A 574 18.83 5.45 17.58
CA THR A 574 20.25 5.77 17.32
C THR A 574 20.50 6.01 15.83
N ALA A 575 21.46 6.87 15.49
CA ALA A 575 21.74 7.24 14.11
C ALA A 575 23.25 7.39 13.87
N HIS A 576 23.86 6.42 13.19
CA HIS A 576 25.28 6.42 12.84
C HIS A 576 25.55 7.08 11.47
N THR A 577 25.08 8.31 11.28
CA THR A 577 25.23 9.06 10.02
C THR A 577 25.75 10.48 10.29
N SER A 578 26.39 11.09 9.29
CA SER A 578 26.55 12.55 9.25
C SER A 578 25.25 13.20 8.79
N VAL A 579 24.95 14.41 9.26
CA VAL A 579 23.79 15.20 8.84
C VAL A 579 24.26 16.57 8.35
N ALA A 580 24.04 16.85 7.07
CA ALA A 580 24.31 18.16 6.50
C ALA A 580 23.02 18.98 6.36
N PHE A 581 23.07 20.22 6.81
CA PHE A 581 22.13 21.25 6.38
C PHE A 581 22.69 21.89 5.11
N HIS A 582 21.84 22.06 4.10
CA HIS A 582 22.25 22.59 2.81
C HIS A 582 21.09 23.40 2.16
N GLY A 583 21.47 24.39 1.36
CA GLY A 583 20.51 25.28 0.70
C GLY A 583 19.86 26.32 1.62
N GLU A 584 19.06 27.20 1.00
CA GLU A 584 18.42 28.31 1.70
C GLU A 584 17.08 27.85 2.31
N GLY A 585 16.97 27.78 3.63
CA GLY A 585 15.74 27.41 4.34
C GLY A 585 15.95 27.19 5.83
N ALA A 586 14.86 27.09 6.59
CA ALA A 586 14.92 26.80 8.02
C ALA A 586 14.78 25.30 8.27
N GLY A 587 15.87 24.56 8.05
CA GLY A 587 15.89 23.11 8.22
C GLY A 587 15.72 22.71 9.69
N THR A 588 15.17 21.53 9.94
CA THR A 588 15.06 21.00 11.31
C THR A 588 15.61 19.57 11.40
N LEU A 589 16.58 19.36 12.30
CA LEU A 589 16.97 18.02 12.75
C LEU A 589 16.31 17.72 14.09
N VAL A 590 15.55 16.63 14.17
CA VAL A 590 14.95 16.14 15.43
C VAL A 590 15.70 14.91 15.90
N ILE A 591 16.19 14.95 17.13
CA ILE A 591 16.78 13.82 17.85
C ILE A 591 15.83 13.52 19.00
N ALA A 592 15.00 12.47 18.87
CA ALA A 592 13.94 12.24 19.84
C ALA A 592 14.47 11.84 21.22
N GLN A 593 15.58 11.09 21.24
CA GLN A 593 16.24 10.63 22.47
C GLN A 593 17.60 11.31 22.63
N ALA A 594 17.78 12.09 23.69
CA ALA A 594 18.99 12.88 23.92
C ALA A 594 20.25 12.01 24.01
N GLU A 595 20.17 10.81 24.60
CA GLU A 595 21.31 9.89 24.71
C GLU A 595 21.74 9.32 23.34
N ALA A 596 20.85 9.32 22.34
CA ALA A 596 21.16 8.90 20.98
C ALA A 596 21.95 9.97 20.21
N ALA A 597 21.93 11.24 20.65
CA ALA A 597 22.59 12.35 19.98
C ALA A 597 24.10 12.11 19.74
N GLY A 598 24.76 11.43 20.68
CA GLY A 598 26.19 11.10 20.58
C GLY A 598 26.53 9.99 19.58
N SER A 599 25.53 9.32 19.00
CA SER A 599 25.74 8.31 17.94
C SER A 599 25.95 8.91 16.55
N LEU A 600 25.53 10.17 16.35
CA LEU A 600 25.74 10.91 15.10
C LEU A 600 27.22 11.12 14.86
N VAL A 601 27.65 10.91 13.61
CA VAL A 601 29.04 11.12 13.21
C VAL A 601 29.40 12.61 13.29
N GLY A 602 28.47 13.48 12.86
CA GLY A 602 28.59 14.92 12.99
C GLY A 602 27.47 15.66 12.27
N ILE A 603 27.22 16.91 12.67
CA ILE A 603 26.34 17.85 11.97
C ILE A 603 27.19 18.93 11.32
N LEU A 604 26.85 19.31 10.10
CA LEU A 604 27.56 20.33 9.34
C LEU A 604 26.59 21.23 8.56
N GLY A 605 27.10 22.40 8.16
CA GLY A 605 26.37 23.30 7.26
C GLY A 605 25.23 24.09 7.91
N LEU A 606 25.21 24.24 9.24
CA LEU A 606 24.17 25.03 9.89
C LEU A 606 24.19 26.49 9.40
N GLU A 607 23.03 26.98 9.00
CA GLU A 607 22.74 28.33 8.57
C GLU A 607 21.69 28.99 9.48
N SER A 608 21.52 30.31 9.32
CA SER A 608 20.59 31.07 10.14
C SER A 608 19.17 30.49 10.05
N ASP A 609 18.51 30.34 11.20
CA ASP A 609 17.17 29.77 11.36
C ASP A 609 17.08 28.23 11.31
N ASP A 610 18.19 27.52 11.10
CA ASP A 610 18.23 26.07 11.32
C ASP A 610 17.98 25.71 12.79
N MET A 611 17.36 24.54 12.97
CA MET A 611 16.88 24.07 14.27
C MET A 611 17.40 22.66 14.60
N LEU A 612 17.93 22.52 15.81
CA LEU A 612 18.17 21.21 16.43
C LEU A 612 17.13 21.00 17.53
N THR A 613 16.30 19.97 17.42
CA THR A 613 15.25 19.65 18.39
C THR A 613 15.59 18.38 19.15
N PHE A 614 15.48 18.42 20.49
CA PHE A 614 15.74 17.29 21.37
C PHE A 614 14.46 16.89 22.12
N GLY A 615 13.87 15.75 21.72
CA GLY A 615 12.49 15.39 22.03
C GLY A 615 12.20 15.13 23.51
N ASP A 616 13.12 14.48 24.21
CA ASP A 616 12.98 14.08 25.62
C ASP A 616 13.66 15.04 26.62
N LEU A 617 14.32 16.10 26.13
CA LEU A 617 14.87 17.16 26.96
C LEU A 617 13.79 18.20 27.31
N ALA A 618 13.47 18.32 28.59
CA ALA A 618 12.50 19.30 29.07
C ALA A 618 13.10 20.70 29.17
N PHE A 619 12.45 21.70 28.55
CA PHE A 619 12.87 23.09 28.70
C PHE A 619 12.44 23.66 30.06
N GLY A 620 13.37 24.26 30.80
CA GLY A 620 13.09 24.84 32.11
C GLY A 620 14.30 25.47 32.79
N ALA A 621 14.18 25.66 34.11
CA ALA A 621 15.21 26.37 34.89
C ALA A 621 16.56 25.65 34.97
N ASN A 622 16.59 24.34 34.67
CA ASN A 622 17.80 23.52 34.70
C ASN A 622 18.43 23.34 33.31
N THR A 623 17.76 23.79 32.25
CA THR A 623 18.26 23.66 30.88
C THR A 623 19.55 24.45 30.73
N GLN A 624 20.62 23.74 30.36
CA GLN A 624 21.94 24.26 30.11
C GLN A 624 22.32 23.98 28.66
N LEU A 625 22.92 25.00 28.05
CA LEU A 625 23.43 24.97 26.68
C LEU A 625 24.90 25.39 26.74
N SER A 626 25.79 24.59 26.14
CA SER A 626 27.20 24.93 26.02
C SER A 626 27.79 24.42 24.72
N TYR A 627 28.77 25.14 24.18
CA TYR A 627 29.54 24.72 23.02
C TYR A 627 31.04 24.81 23.34
N ASN A 628 31.78 23.73 23.07
CA ASN A 628 33.23 23.66 23.23
C ASN A 628 33.89 23.39 21.89
N ALA A 629 34.59 24.38 21.33
CA ALA A 629 35.37 24.21 20.11
C ALA A 629 36.45 23.13 20.29
N ASN A 630 36.65 22.32 19.25
CA ASN A 630 37.69 21.29 19.21
C ASN A 630 39.09 21.93 19.04
N ALA A 631 40.14 21.12 19.18
CA ALA A 631 41.52 21.61 19.08
C ALA A 631 41.93 22.09 17.67
N SER A 632 41.25 21.60 16.62
CA SER A 632 41.50 22.03 15.23
C SER A 632 40.93 23.42 14.91
N GLY A 633 39.91 23.84 15.65
CA GLY A 633 39.14 25.05 15.34
C GLY A 633 38.12 24.89 14.20
N ALA A 634 38.04 23.71 13.58
CA ALA A 634 37.10 23.38 12.49
C ALA A 634 35.77 22.80 12.98
N GLY A 635 35.51 22.76 14.29
CA GLY A 635 34.28 22.20 14.86
C GLY A 635 34.26 22.23 16.38
N GLY A 636 33.35 21.48 17.00
CA GLY A 636 33.22 21.40 18.46
C GLY A 636 32.07 20.54 18.95
N LEU A 637 31.98 20.38 20.26
CA LEU A 637 30.92 19.63 20.94
C LEU A 637 29.86 20.59 21.46
N LEU A 638 28.63 20.47 20.95
CA LEU A 638 27.44 21.10 21.50
C LEU A 638 26.83 20.18 22.57
N THR A 639 26.48 20.75 23.72
CA THR A 639 25.85 20.02 24.82
C THR A 639 24.58 20.72 25.26
N VAL A 640 23.49 19.95 25.35
CA VAL A 640 22.19 20.38 25.89
C VAL A 640 21.79 19.44 27.02
N ASP A 641 21.48 19.97 28.20
CA ASP A 641 21.24 19.18 29.41
C ASP A 641 20.12 19.83 30.23
N ASP A 642 19.10 19.06 30.64
CA ASP A 642 17.99 19.55 31.48
C ASP A 642 18.11 19.13 32.96
N GLY A 643 19.24 18.51 33.32
CA GLY A 643 19.54 17.90 34.61
C GLY A 643 19.11 16.43 34.74
N VAL A 644 18.37 15.90 33.76
CA VAL A 644 17.89 14.51 33.71
C VAL A 644 18.44 13.80 32.49
N HIS A 645 18.21 14.36 31.31
CA HIS A 645 18.77 13.89 30.04
C HIS A 645 19.88 14.85 29.57
N ARG A 646 20.75 14.33 28.71
CA ARG A 646 21.89 15.08 28.17
C ARG A 646 22.13 14.65 26.73
N ALA A 647 22.08 15.61 25.82
CA ALA A 647 22.46 15.46 24.43
C ALA A 647 23.83 16.06 24.19
N GLU A 648 24.69 15.34 23.48
CA GLU A 648 26.03 15.75 23.09
C GLU A 648 26.21 15.48 21.58
N VAL A 649 26.43 16.53 20.80
CA VAL A 649 26.49 16.46 19.33
C VAL A 649 27.75 17.12 18.81
N ASN A 650 28.48 16.42 17.94
CA ASN A 650 29.64 16.96 17.24
C ASN A 650 29.17 17.85 16.09
N LEU A 651 29.63 19.09 16.07
CA LEU A 651 29.39 20.04 14.99
C LEU A 651 30.69 20.28 14.22
N LEU A 652 30.61 20.29 12.89
CA LEU A 652 31.66 20.76 11.99
C LEU A 652 31.27 22.16 11.49
N GLY A 653 32.19 23.11 11.60
CA GLY A 653 31.94 24.52 11.33
C GLY A 653 32.54 25.45 12.37
N HIS A 654 32.59 26.73 12.03
CA HIS A 654 33.08 27.79 12.90
C HIS A 654 31.94 28.38 13.75
N TYR A 655 31.69 27.76 14.91
CA TYR A 655 30.63 28.19 15.82
C TYR A 655 31.16 28.85 17.11
N SER A 656 30.29 29.64 17.73
CA SER A 656 30.44 30.23 19.05
C SER A 656 29.21 29.90 19.91
N VAL A 657 29.39 29.80 21.23
CA VAL A 657 28.27 29.53 22.16
C VAL A 657 27.14 30.57 22.07
N ASN A 658 27.46 31.80 21.64
CA ASN A 658 26.46 32.86 21.50
C ASN A 658 25.60 32.72 20.23
N ASP A 659 25.97 31.84 19.32
CA ASP A 659 25.25 31.61 18.07
C ASP A 659 24.02 30.72 18.31
N PHE A 660 23.99 30.00 19.43
CA PHE A 660 22.93 29.06 19.76
C PHE A 660 21.98 29.62 20.81
N GLN A 661 20.69 29.41 20.62
CA GLN A 661 19.66 29.76 21.59
C GLN A 661 18.74 28.58 21.88
N ALA A 662 18.67 28.16 23.14
CA ALA A 662 17.70 27.18 23.59
C ALA A 662 16.33 27.83 23.85
N THR A 663 15.25 27.21 23.38
CA THR A 663 13.85 27.64 23.54
C THR A 663 12.93 26.46 23.89
N ASP A 664 11.73 26.79 24.38
CA ASP A 664 10.69 25.82 24.72
C ASP A 664 9.91 25.39 23.47
N GLY A 665 10.10 24.14 23.04
CA GLY A 665 9.35 23.53 21.95
C GLY A 665 8.02 22.90 22.36
N GLY A 666 7.64 23.00 23.65
CA GLY A 666 6.43 22.39 24.18
C GLY A 666 6.49 20.87 24.14
N GLU A 667 5.59 20.24 23.38
CA GLU A 667 5.54 18.77 23.23
C GLU A 667 6.71 18.23 22.39
N ALA A 668 7.38 19.08 21.62
CA ALA A 668 8.57 18.71 20.83
C ALA A 668 9.87 18.69 21.66
N GLY A 669 9.83 19.08 22.94
CA GLY A 669 11.02 19.12 23.80
C GLY A 669 11.80 20.44 23.70
N THR A 670 13.11 20.37 23.91
CA THR A 670 14.00 21.54 23.88
C THR A 670 14.49 21.80 22.46
N GLN A 671 14.31 23.03 21.97
CA GLN A 671 14.76 23.45 20.65
C GLN A 671 15.99 24.34 20.76
N VAL A 672 17.00 24.11 19.94
CA VAL A 672 18.20 24.93 19.84
C VAL A 672 18.26 25.51 18.43
N SER A 673 17.98 26.80 18.30
CA SER A 673 18.09 27.53 17.05
C SER A 673 19.49 28.08 16.85
N TYR A 674 19.92 28.11 15.59
CA TYR A 674 21.15 28.78 15.17
C TYR A 674 20.86 30.19 14.65
N HIS A 675 21.58 31.17 15.19
CA HIS A 675 21.46 32.59 14.84
C HIS A 675 22.82 33.25 14.57
N GLY A 676 23.86 32.43 14.36
CA GLY A 676 25.19 32.90 13.96
C GLY A 676 25.24 33.38 12.51
N GLU A 677 26.40 33.88 12.12
CA GLU A 677 26.74 34.06 10.70
C GLU A 677 26.91 32.69 10.02
N SER A 678 27.14 32.62 8.71
CA SER A 678 27.45 31.33 8.05
C SER A 678 28.57 30.57 8.78
N SER A 679 28.40 29.26 8.95
CA SER A 679 29.36 28.37 9.61
C SER A 679 30.72 28.27 8.91
N GLY A 680 30.88 28.88 7.72
CA GLY A 680 32.07 28.78 6.88
C GLY A 680 32.25 27.38 6.28
N THR A 681 31.20 26.57 6.29
CA THR A 681 31.20 25.21 5.75
C THR A 681 30.50 25.18 4.39
N LEU A 682 31.22 24.76 3.35
CA LEU A 682 30.68 24.54 2.02
C LEU A 682 30.42 23.04 1.86
N VAL A 683 29.16 22.70 1.58
CA VAL A 683 28.71 21.32 1.46
C VAL A 683 28.26 21.04 0.03
N GLY A 684 28.83 20.01 -0.58
CA GLY A 684 28.41 19.50 -1.88
C GLY A 684 27.16 18.62 -1.82
N THR A 685 26.75 18.17 -2.98
CA THR A 685 25.64 17.26 -3.21
C THR A 685 26.12 15.79 -3.13
N MET A 686 25.33 14.84 -3.64
CA MET A 686 25.77 13.45 -3.83
C MET A 686 26.27 13.19 -5.26
N ALA A 687 26.34 14.23 -6.08
CA ALA A 687 26.85 14.19 -7.45
C ALA A 687 28.18 14.93 -7.51
N ALA A 688 28.97 14.68 -8.57
CA ALA A 688 30.24 15.37 -8.77
C ALA A 688 30.06 16.89 -8.85
N ASP A 689 30.69 17.59 -7.91
CA ASP A 689 30.58 19.03 -7.71
C ASP A 689 31.89 19.76 -8.02
N VAL A 690 31.76 21.09 -8.20
CA VAL A 690 32.91 22.00 -8.29
C VAL A 690 32.76 23.07 -7.22
N ILE A 691 33.55 22.96 -6.16
CA ILE A 691 33.43 23.80 -4.95
C ILE A 691 34.69 24.65 -4.79
N SER A 692 34.50 25.94 -4.48
CA SER A 692 35.59 26.89 -4.24
C SER A 692 35.31 27.69 -2.97
N GLY A 693 36.20 27.60 -1.98
CA GLY A 693 36.12 28.32 -0.70
C GLY A 693 36.36 29.82 -0.85
N GLY A 694 37.46 30.19 -1.51
CA GLY A 694 37.78 31.58 -1.83
C GLY A 694 38.90 32.12 -0.95
N ASP A 695 38.76 33.35 -0.45
CA ASP A 695 39.71 33.88 0.53
C ASP A 695 39.15 33.58 1.93
N GLY A 696 39.91 32.94 2.80
CA GLY A 696 39.40 32.56 4.12
C GLY A 696 40.05 31.30 4.66
N ASN A 697 39.61 30.86 5.84
CA ASN A 697 39.86 29.49 6.27
C ASN A 697 38.53 28.76 6.08
N ASP A 698 38.42 27.98 5.02
CA ASP A 698 37.17 27.38 4.60
C ASP A 698 37.11 25.90 5.00
N ILE A 699 35.91 25.40 5.29
CA ILE A 699 35.67 23.98 5.50
C ILE A 699 34.87 23.46 4.31
N ILE A 700 35.44 22.54 3.54
CA ILE A 700 34.86 22.03 2.31
C ILE A 700 34.59 20.53 2.48
N VAL A 701 33.34 20.14 2.21
CA VAL A 701 32.88 18.76 2.24
C VAL A 701 32.21 18.45 0.91
N GLY A 702 32.90 17.75 0.02
CA GLY A 702 32.38 17.36 -1.31
C GLY A 702 31.21 16.39 -1.22
N ARG A 703 31.35 15.40 -0.32
CA ARG A 703 30.41 14.28 -0.08
C ARG A 703 30.45 13.26 -1.22
N GLY A 704 29.32 12.94 -1.83
CA GLY A 704 29.26 11.86 -2.82
C GLY A 704 29.61 12.39 -4.21
N GLY A 705 30.37 11.61 -4.99
CA GLY A 705 30.85 12.05 -6.31
C GLY A 705 32.37 12.06 -6.35
N GLU A 706 32.94 12.30 -7.53
CA GLU A 706 34.35 12.67 -7.64
C GLU A 706 34.39 14.19 -7.79
N ASP A 707 34.62 14.90 -6.70
CA ASP A 707 34.47 16.35 -6.66
C ASP A 707 35.74 17.08 -7.09
N THR A 708 35.58 18.31 -7.55
CA THR A 708 36.69 19.23 -7.80
C THR A 708 36.65 20.35 -6.78
N LEU A 709 37.59 20.32 -5.83
CA LEU A 709 37.61 21.19 -4.66
C LEU A 709 38.76 22.19 -4.76
N SER A 710 38.53 23.43 -4.36
CA SER A 710 39.55 24.48 -4.28
C SER A 710 39.35 25.25 -2.99
N GLY A 711 40.35 25.24 -2.11
CA GLY A 711 40.32 26.00 -0.86
C GLY A 711 40.42 27.49 -1.14
N GLY A 712 41.39 27.86 -1.98
CA GLY A 712 41.72 29.23 -2.31
C GLY A 712 42.88 29.72 -1.45
N ALA A 713 42.73 30.85 -0.76
CA ALA A 713 43.79 31.45 0.04
C ALA A 713 43.46 31.42 1.53
N GLY A 714 44.31 30.78 2.33
CA GLY A 714 44.17 30.65 3.78
C GLY A 714 44.35 29.21 4.24
N ALA A 715 43.93 28.87 5.45
CA ALA A 715 44.12 27.53 6.01
C ALA A 715 42.83 26.72 5.90
N ASP A 716 42.73 25.91 4.85
CA ASP A 716 41.47 25.25 4.49
C ASP A 716 41.39 23.80 4.99
N VAL A 717 40.18 23.32 5.25
CA VAL A 717 39.92 21.95 5.72
C VAL A 717 39.05 21.21 4.70
N PHE A 718 39.57 20.12 4.17
CA PHE A 718 38.84 19.19 3.32
C PHE A 718 38.45 17.97 4.14
N ALA A 719 37.17 17.84 4.51
CA ALA A 719 36.72 16.83 5.47
C ALA A 719 35.94 15.68 4.80
N TYR A 720 36.24 14.46 5.25
CA TYR A 720 35.63 13.21 4.74
C TYR A 720 34.96 12.44 5.87
N PHE A 721 33.68 12.10 5.69
CA PHE A 721 32.86 11.41 6.69
C PHE A 721 32.67 9.92 6.37
N ASN A 722 32.74 9.55 5.10
CA ASN A 722 32.69 8.17 4.63
C ASN A 722 33.78 7.91 3.58
N VAL A 723 34.37 6.72 3.58
CA VAL A 723 35.37 6.31 2.58
C VAL A 723 34.81 6.30 1.14
N ASN A 724 33.50 6.16 1.00
CA ASN A 724 32.77 6.25 -0.27
C ASN A 724 32.60 7.69 -0.78
N GLU A 725 32.91 8.70 0.04
CA GLU A 725 33.01 10.11 -0.35
C GLU A 725 34.41 10.44 -0.92
N GLY A 726 35.27 9.42 -1.09
CA GLY A 726 36.61 9.60 -1.61
C GLY A 726 36.68 9.64 -3.14
N GLY A 727 37.78 10.19 -3.67
CA GLY A 727 38.04 10.31 -5.11
C GLY A 727 38.22 11.74 -5.59
N ASP A 728 38.05 12.73 -4.71
CA ASP A 728 38.05 14.13 -5.06
C ASP A 728 39.41 14.64 -5.54
N HIS A 729 39.38 15.69 -6.35
CA HIS A 729 40.51 16.44 -6.84
C HIS A 729 40.59 17.80 -6.14
N ILE A 730 41.54 17.93 -5.20
CA ILE A 730 41.84 19.20 -4.53
C ILE A 730 42.88 19.96 -5.36
N LEU A 731 42.49 21.10 -5.92
CA LEU A 731 43.25 21.79 -6.98
C LEU A 731 44.44 22.61 -6.50
N ASP A 732 44.41 23.08 -5.25
CA ASP A 732 45.29 24.14 -4.74
C ASP A 732 45.82 23.88 -3.33
N TYR A 733 45.81 22.63 -2.87
CA TYR A 733 46.32 22.24 -1.54
C TYR A 733 47.70 22.84 -1.25
N ASN A 734 47.80 23.59 -0.15
CA ASN A 734 48.97 24.34 0.26
C ASN A 734 49.30 24.15 1.76
N PHE A 735 50.26 23.25 2.01
CA PHE A 735 50.77 22.97 3.35
C PHE A 735 51.28 24.21 4.11
N ALA A 736 51.80 25.22 3.40
CA ALA A 736 52.39 26.40 4.02
C ALA A 736 51.33 27.40 4.53
N GLU A 737 50.15 27.40 3.92
CA GLU A 737 49.02 28.25 4.33
C GLU A 737 48.25 27.61 5.49
N GLY A 738 48.22 26.28 5.55
CA GLY A 738 47.72 25.54 6.70
C GLY A 738 46.78 24.40 6.34
N ASP A 739 46.60 24.14 5.05
CA ASP A 739 45.57 23.23 4.55
C ASP A 739 45.67 21.83 5.13
N THR A 740 44.51 21.27 5.44
CA THR A 740 44.35 20.02 6.17
C THR A 740 43.34 19.13 5.49
N VAL A 741 43.67 17.83 5.36
CA VAL A 741 42.68 16.80 5.02
C VAL A 741 42.20 16.17 6.34
N ASP A 742 40.94 16.40 6.71
CA ASP A 742 40.34 15.83 7.92
C ASP A 742 39.77 14.44 7.64
N LEU A 743 40.34 13.45 8.33
CA LEU A 743 40.02 12.02 8.22
C LEU A 743 39.44 11.49 9.53
N SER A 744 39.07 12.37 10.46
CA SER A 744 38.63 12.02 11.82
C SER A 744 37.44 11.08 11.81
N ALA A 745 36.42 11.37 11.00
CA ALA A 745 35.22 10.54 10.92
C ALA A 745 35.50 9.14 10.35
N LEU A 746 36.48 9.01 9.45
CA LEU A 746 36.90 7.73 8.90
C LEU A 746 37.68 6.89 9.91
N LEU A 747 38.54 7.52 10.72
CA LEU A 747 39.60 6.81 11.43
C LEU A 747 39.40 6.73 12.95
N ASN A 748 38.72 7.67 13.58
CA ASN A 748 38.71 7.77 15.05
C ASN A 748 38.07 6.57 15.76
N ALA A 749 37.22 5.81 15.07
CA ALA A 749 36.65 4.57 15.62
C ALA A 749 37.72 3.49 15.87
N ASN A 750 38.77 3.45 15.05
CA ASN A 750 39.80 2.39 15.06
C ASN A 750 41.21 2.91 15.38
N PHE A 751 41.45 4.22 15.24
CA PHE A 751 42.73 4.86 15.49
C PHE A 751 42.81 5.44 16.90
N VAL A 752 43.83 5.04 17.64
CA VAL A 752 44.13 5.58 18.98
C VAL A 752 45.49 6.27 18.95
N ASN A 753 45.50 7.59 19.11
CA ASN A 753 46.72 8.37 19.09
C ASN A 753 47.74 7.89 20.15
N GLY A 754 49.01 7.82 19.77
CA GLY A 754 50.10 7.30 20.59
C GLY A 754 50.13 5.77 20.77
N THR A 755 49.13 5.05 20.28
CA THR A 755 49.08 3.57 20.30
C THR A 755 49.09 2.98 18.89
N SER A 756 48.20 3.46 18.03
CA SER A 756 48.09 3.06 16.63
C SER A 756 49.25 3.62 15.81
N GLN A 757 49.71 2.85 14.83
CA GLN A 757 50.74 3.29 13.90
C GLN A 757 50.09 3.99 12.70
N VAL A 758 50.42 5.26 12.50
CA VAL A 758 49.81 6.09 11.43
C VAL A 758 49.92 5.46 10.05
N SER A 759 51.04 4.80 9.73
CA SER A 759 51.25 4.16 8.41
C SER A 759 50.34 2.98 8.12
N ASP A 760 49.69 2.43 9.14
CA ASP A 760 48.72 1.34 8.99
C ASP A 760 47.35 1.89 8.55
N PHE A 761 47.10 3.19 8.75
CA PHE A 761 45.82 3.83 8.48
C PHE A 761 45.87 4.85 7.35
N VAL A 762 46.98 5.57 7.17
CA VAL A 762 47.10 6.61 6.13
C VAL A 762 48.41 6.48 5.37
N GLN A 763 48.33 6.54 4.05
CA GLN A 763 49.49 6.55 3.15
C GLN A 763 49.35 7.64 2.10
N LEU A 764 50.49 8.16 1.64
CA LEU A 764 50.57 9.05 0.50
C LEU A 764 51.19 8.32 -0.69
N ALA A 765 50.62 8.50 -1.87
CA ALA A 765 51.18 7.98 -3.11
C ALA A 765 51.33 9.10 -4.14
N GLN A 766 52.56 9.39 -4.54
CA GLN A 766 52.81 10.37 -5.59
C GLN A 766 52.76 9.72 -6.99
N SER A 767 52.04 10.35 -7.91
CA SER A 767 52.01 9.99 -9.33
C SER A 767 52.21 11.24 -10.18
N GLY A 768 53.41 11.41 -10.75
CA GLY A 768 53.75 12.64 -11.47
C GLY A 768 53.78 13.83 -10.53
N SER A 769 52.92 14.82 -10.77
CA SER A 769 52.76 16.02 -9.95
C SER A 769 51.64 15.91 -8.90
N ASP A 770 50.92 14.79 -8.83
CA ASP A 770 49.78 14.64 -7.93
C ASP A 770 50.13 13.75 -6.74
N ILE A 771 49.55 14.05 -5.57
CA ILE A 771 49.69 13.24 -4.36
C ILE A 771 48.32 12.69 -3.99
N THR A 772 48.15 11.37 -3.96
CA THR A 772 46.93 10.73 -3.50
C THR A 772 47.03 10.41 -2.01
N VAL A 773 46.06 10.88 -1.22
CA VAL A 773 45.84 10.49 0.16
C VAL A 773 45.02 9.21 0.18
N LYS A 774 45.55 8.16 0.80
CA LYS A 774 44.91 6.85 0.88
C LYS A 774 44.67 6.46 2.33
N VAL A 775 43.53 5.83 2.60
CA VAL A 775 43.10 5.46 3.94
C VAL A 775 42.74 3.97 4.03
N ASP A 776 43.19 3.31 5.08
CA ASP A 776 42.73 2.00 5.53
C ASP A 776 41.97 2.19 6.85
N VAL A 777 40.64 2.06 6.81
CA VAL A 777 39.72 2.49 7.87
C VAL A 777 39.87 1.67 9.16
N ASP A 778 40.21 0.38 9.05
CA ASP A 778 40.40 -0.50 10.22
C ASP A 778 41.86 -0.62 10.64
N GLY A 779 42.80 -0.21 9.77
CA GLY A 779 44.24 -0.35 9.97
C GLY A 779 44.69 -1.80 10.18
N ALA A 780 43.85 -2.77 9.83
CA ALA A 780 44.10 -4.18 10.01
C ALA A 780 45.17 -4.65 9.02
N ALA A 781 45.73 -5.84 9.29
CA ALA A 781 46.77 -6.45 8.44
C ALA A 781 48.01 -5.57 8.18
N ASN A 782 48.27 -4.56 9.03
CA ASN A 782 49.31 -3.54 8.87
C ASN A 782 49.08 -2.62 7.65
N GLY A 783 47.83 -2.22 7.40
CA GLY A 783 47.48 -1.34 6.30
C GLY A 783 47.67 -2.03 4.95
N THR A 784 46.74 -2.89 4.55
CA THR A 784 46.82 -3.53 3.22
C THR A 784 45.63 -3.22 2.33
N ASN A 785 44.58 -2.61 2.87
CA ASN A 785 43.32 -2.36 2.19
C ASN A 785 43.06 -0.86 2.05
N PHE A 786 44.03 -0.14 1.49
CA PHE A 786 43.91 1.30 1.28
C PHE A 786 42.92 1.66 0.17
N ALA A 787 42.00 2.57 0.47
CA ALA A 787 41.14 3.26 -0.47
C ALA A 787 41.65 4.69 -0.73
N ASP A 788 41.42 5.21 -1.93
CA ASP A 788 41.83 6.56 -2.30
C ASP A 788 40.76 7.55 -1.81
N VAL A 789 41.16 8.55 -1.03
CA VAL A 789 40.25 9.54 -0.44
C VAL A 789 40.32 10.86 -1.19
N ALA A 790 41.52 11.37 -1.45
CA ALA A 790 41.69 12.64 -2.15
C ALA A 790 42.95 12.63 -3.02
N VAL A 791 42.89 13.35 -4.14
CA VAL A 791 44.01 13.63 -5.03
C VAL A 791 44.36 15.12 -4.90
N LEU A 792 45.51 15.40 -4.31
CA LEU A 792 46.08 16.73 -4.20
C LEU A 792 46.79 17.05 -5.53
N ALA A 793 46.11 17.81 -6.38
CA ALA A 793 46.54 18.06 -7.75
C ALA A 793 47.72 19.04 -7.79
N ASN A 794 48.75 18.72 -8.57
CA ASN A 794 49.94 19.55 -8.75
C ASN A 794 50.74 19.89 -7.47
N THR A 795 50.48 19.21 -6.35
CA THR A 795 51.20 19.39 -5.08
C THR A 795 52.57 18.70 -5.07
N GLY A 796 52.70 17.60 -5.81
CA GLY A 796 53.90 16.77 -5.87
C GLY A 796 55.06 17.41 -6.63
N THR A 797 56.23 17.41 -6.02
CA THR A 797 57.50 17.89 -6.58
C THR A 797 58.52 16.75 -6.68
N SER A 798 59.73 17.04 -7.17
CA SER A 798 60.84 16.07 -7.13
C SER A 798 61.52 15.96 -5.76
N GLY A 799 61.08 16.78 -4.78
CA GLY A 799 61.58 16.81 -3.41
C GLY A 799 60.71 15.97 -2.47
N THR A 800 60.81 16.24 -1.16
CA THR A 800 59.88 15.70 -0.16
C THR A 800 58.76 16.69 0.04
N ASP A 801 57.52 16.25 -0.20
CA ASP A 801 56.33 17.07 -0.03
C ASP A 801 55.59 16.68 1.26
N LEU A 802 54.98 17.67 1.91
CA LEU A 802 54.31 17.49 3.19
C LEU A 802 52.80 17.60 3.01
N VAL A 803 52.07 16.66 3.61
CA VAL A 803 50.60 16.70 3.69
C VAL A 803 50.21 16.66 5.15
N ARG A 804 49.32 17.58 5.54
CA ARG A 804 48.71 17.63 6.86
C ARG A 804 47.39 16.88 6.82
N THR A 805 47.25 15.92 7.72
CA THR A 805 46.04 15.13 7.93
C THR A 805 45.61 15.26 9.38
N TRP A 806 44.30 15.33 9.63
CA TRP A 806 43.75 15.45 10.98
C TRP A 806 42.92 14.20 11.33
N PHE A 807 43.30 13.52 12.42
CA PHE A 807 42.58 12.38 13.00
C PHE A 807 43.17 12.05 14.38
N GLY A 808 42.49 11.26 15.21
CA GLY A 808 42.95 10.91 16.56
C GLY A 808 43.14 12.12 17.48
N GLU A 809 42.35 13.18 17.26
CA GLU A 809 42.44 14.47 17.95
C GLU A 809 43.82 15.17 17.81
N ALA A 810 44.55 14.91 16.72
CA ALA A 810 45.86 15.51 16.49
C ALA A 810 46.18 15.73 15.00
N ASP A 811 47.09 16.68 14.77
CA ASP A 811 47.76 16.86 13.48
C ASP A 811 48.75 15.73 13.21
N HIS A 812 48.66 15.14 12.03
CA HIS A 812 49.62 14.20 11.49
C HIS A 812 50.22 14.75 10.18
N THR A 813 51.52 15.07 10.20
CA THR A 813 52.26 15.47 8.99
C THR A 813 52.90 14.26 8.35
N LEU A 814 52.49 13.97 7.12
CA LEU A 814 52.95 12.85 6.30
C LEU A 814 53.87 13.36 5.19
N THR A 815 54.76 12.49 4.70
CA THR A 815 55.72 12.80 3.62
C THR A 815 55.45 11.94 2.40
N ALA A 816 55.27 12.55 1.23
CA ALA A 816 55.17 11.87 -0.06
C ALA A 816 56.55 11.69 -0.71
#